data_AF-A0A8S9V5Z9-F1
#
_entry.id   AF-A0A8S9V5Z9-F1
#
_cell.length_a   1.000
_cell.length_b   1.000
_cell.length_c   1.000
_cell.angle_alpha   90.00
_cell.angle_beta   90.00
_cell.angle_gamma   90.00
#
_symmetry.space_group_name_H-M   'P 1'
#
loop_
_entity.id
_entity.type
_entity.pdbx_description
1 polymer ?
#
loop_
_entity_poly.entity_id
_entity_poly.type
_entity_poly.pdbx_seq_one_letter_code
_entity_poly.pdbx_strand_id
1 'polypeptide(L)'
;MVVAAKGDGFFSIVPPNSTDSQHSPTSKSTYSTDPLSTVEFVMVWFLVLALHGLCASYLFAMALLYFFMENPLMAYYTNLLTLPEHRYFRLFGMLVGILGALHGLQLVLHLLWSIKSRAPAVFPRTAIVNSVVRRVQRLKKTKRDQSIAPRTSWSRNSIVAISSATASVQNVLSVEGNHFALVFVTRKAVEVGAQIIQCYHYSTLIGRVWINHAYAGMVVTNCWVTPLLDHLMLASESHPKSRTSTRTAGYADIAIRERVVCVSIDALLTAFACLVLPLTVFVPYAQVFNASWYGFPYDILYGDVSFPNLIRENQALFALSFIDGVTKLVPHLSILLGMTSISLLLELYPPQKVKRVKSSPADRPQEFKAINVNKQSTQRHVAGLRLMRHIVVPLGFLTAGAVVLGLHLRAAHLAKTADTSTMKMCLQGLRPWFAVNVSCSVLKFNCYKQGVLTPASDQLDHLQSDAVMAVIFEHCPEFEMPPSIRRFRNLLGLELWNVSIVNWGEEAALNADLHPEMIFLIMVYTNMTELPRGVLTAPLPPLLGDIEISITNLTFVPDELADAWSNVRLVYLEHAPLKEFPTALFKIPSLSVSLIDDGLHSIPDDLFTTVSLLDEYLEIAFSYNPIKELPSSIKDGLLINYLAVDHTELKTLPAWVDGVGQWMNLGGSPVCNDTEAVIPDIGDCADRGWNPISDGRYPLALVAPLREIE
;
A
#
# COMPACT_ATOMS: atom_id res chain seq x y z
N MET A 1 78.74 28.30 5.16
CA MET A 1 79.69 29.25 5.76
C MET A 1 80.06 28.68 7.12
N VAL A 2 81.30 28.15 7.22
CA VAL A 2 82.17 27.99 8.42
C VAL A 2 81.53 27.33 9.66
N VAL A 3 81.75 26.04 9.95
CA VAL A 3 82.93 25.35 10.56
C VAL A 3 83.04 25.52 12.09
N ALA A 4 83.04 24.37 12.79
CA ALA A 4 83.70 23.98 14.07
C ALA A 4 83.37 24.79 15.36
N ALA A 5 83.50 24.28 16.59
CA ALA A 5 84.43 23.28 17.08
C ALA A 5 83.94 22.56 18.37
N LYS A 6 84.46 21.34 18.52
CA LYS A 6 84.51 20.50 19.73
C LYS A 6 85.52 21.07 20.74
N GLY A 7 85.33 20.75 22.01
CA GLY A 7 86.35 20.89 23.06
C GLY A 7 86.01 20.03 24.29
N ASP A 8 86.77 18.95 24.45
CA ASP A 8 86.88 18.04 25.62
C ASP A 8 87.37 18.80 26.89
N GLY A 9 87.33 18.35 28.14
CA GLY A 9 87.05 17.08 28.80
C GLY A 9 87.47 17.16 30.29
N PHE A 10 87.43 16.00 30.98
CA PHE A 10 88.07 15.64 32.27
C PHE A 10 87.32 15.73 33.63
N PHE A 11 86.77 14.56 34.02
CA PHE A 11 86.94 13.77 35.26
C PHE A 11 87.12 14.42 36.65
N SER A 12 86.26 13.99 37.59
CA SER A 12 86.72 13.41 38.86
C SER A 12 85.69 12.42 39.43
N ILE A 13 86.17 11.31 39.99
CA ILE A 13 85.46 10.13 40.52
C ILE A 13 85.58 10.14 42.05
N VAL A 14 84.48 9.97 42.82
CA VAL A 14 84.38 9.17 44.08
C VAL A 14 82.88 8.84 44.37
N PRO A 15 82.49 7.58 44.72
CA PRO A 15 81.15 7.16 45.16
C PRO A 15 81.11 6.89 46.70
N PRO A 16 80.07 6.25 47.29
CA PRO A 16 78.61 6.38 47.14
C PRO A 16 77.96 6.90 48.45
N ASN A 17 76.70 7.36 48.42
CA ASN A 17 75.89 7.27 49.63
C ASN A 17 74.41 7.06 49.28
N SER A 18 73.91 5.95 49.80
CA SER A 18 72.51 5.53 49.80
C SER A 18 71.67 6.48 50.64
N THR A 19 70.59 7.00 50.07
CA THR A 19 69.33 7.22 50.80
C THR A 19 68.17 7.24 49.81
N ASP A 20 67.32 6.24 49.95
CA ASP A 20 65.95 6.21 49.46
C ASP A 20 65.24 7.55 49.67
N SER A 21 64.62 8.08 48.61
CA SER A 21 63.37 8.81 48.76
C SER A 21 62.57 8.72 47.46
N GLN A 22 61.35 8.21 47.64
CA GLN A 22 60.38 7.86 46.63
C GLN A 22 59.97 9.06 45.77
N HIS A 23 60.28 9.01 44.47
CA HIS A 23 59.53 9.78 43.48
C HIS A 23 58.31 8.99 43.05
N SER A 24 57.13 9.51 43.41
CA SER A 24 55.83 9.02 42.94
C SER A 24 55.76 9.10 41.41
N PRO A 25 55.46 8.01 40.69
CA PRO A 25 55.16 8.11 39.27
C PRO A 25 53.74 8.68 39.12
N THR A 26 53.69 9.87 38.54
CA THR A 26 52.52 10.52 37.95
C THR A 26 51.51 9.52 37.39
N SER A 27 50.27 9.60 37.87
CA SER A 27 49.12 8.86 37.36
C SER A 27 48.96 9.13 35.86
N LYS A 28 49.31 8.16 35.02
CA LYS A 28 48.86 8.13 33.62
C LYS A 28 47.34 8.09 33.65
N SER A 29 46.70 9.18 33.20
CA SER A 29 45.27 9.23 32.95
C SER A 29 44.94 8.18 31.89
N THR A 30 44.35 7.07 32.32
CA THR A 30 43.82 6.04 31.43
C THR A 30 42.67 6.65 30.65
N TYR A 31 42.88 6.97 29.36
CA TYR A 31 41.81 7.34 28.44
C TYR A 31 40.84 6.15 28.36
N SER A 32 39.69 6.26 29.04
CA SER A 32 38.53 5.42 28.74
C SER A 32 38.03 5.89 27.38
N THR A 33 38.26 5.11 26.33
CA THR A 33 37.58 5.32 25.04
C THR A 33 36.08 5.16 25.27
N ASP A 34 35.28 6.04 24.68
CA ASP A 34 33.83 5.86 24.68
C ASP A 34 33.46 4.77 23.66
N PRO A 35 32.47 3.91 23.95
CA PRO A 35 32.03 2.82 23.07
C PRO A 35 31.56 3.30 21.70
N LEU A 36 30.98 4.49 21.64
CA LEU A 36 30.72 5.23 20.41
C LEU A 36 31.48 6.55 20.46
N SER A 37 32.14 6.91 19.37
CA SER A 37 32.64 8.27 19.20
C SER A 37 31.48 9.27 19.20
N THR A 38 31.77 10.54 19.52
CA THR A 38 30.74 11.59 19.49
C THR A 38 30.08 11.71 18.12
N VAL A 39 30.83 11.51 17.03
CA VAL A 39 30.29 11.55 15.66
C VAL A 39 29.35 10.38 15.41
N GLU A 40 29.76 9.15 15.73
CA GLU A 40 28.91 7.97 15.57
C GLU A 40 27.63 8.08 16.41
N PHE A 41 27.74 8.55 17.66
CA PHE A 41 26.57 8.79 18.51
C PHE A 41 25.58 9.76 17.86
N VAL A 42 26.07 10.89 17.32
CA VAL A 42 25.21 11.89 16.68
C VAL A 42 24.56 11.34 15.40
N MET A 43 25.31 10.57 14.60
CA MET A 43 24.77 9.94 13.40
C MET A 43 23.65 8.96 13.72
N VAL A 44 23.85 8.10 14.73
CA VAL A 44 22.84 7.12 15.16
C VAL A 44 21.64 7.81 15.81
N TRP A 45 21.87 8.86 16.61
CA TRP A 45 20.80 9.68 17.17
C TRP A 45 19.95 10.31 16.07
N PHE A 46 20.58 10.88 15.04
CA PHE A 46 19.87 11.46 13.90
C PHE A 46 19.09 10.38 13.13
N LEU A 47 19.68 9.20 12.91
CA LEU A 47 19.01 8.07 12.27
C LEU A 47 17.74 7.66 13.04
N VAL A 48 17.82 7.55 14.38
CA VAL A 48 16.67 7.23 15.25
C VAL A 48 15.56 8.28 15.08
N LEU A 49 15.90 9.57 15.11
CA LEU A 49 14.92 10.64 14.91
C LEU A 49 14.32 10.59 13.50
N ALA A 50 15.15 10.43 12.47
CA ALA A 50 14.71 10.38 11.09
C ALA A 50 13.75 9.21 10.84
N LEU A 51 14.08 8.00 11.31
CA LEU A 51 13.22 6.83 11.16
C LEU A 51 11.91 6.98 11.95
N HIS A 52 11.94 7.51 13.18
CA HIS A 52 10.69 7.81 13.89
C HIS A 52 9.83 8.85 13.17
N GLY A 53 10.43 9.93 12.66
CA GLY A 53 9.73 10.94 11.89
C GLY A 53 9.11 10.40 10.60
N LEU A 54 9.91 9.70 9.78
CA LEU A 54 9.44 9.12 8.51
C LEU A 54 8.34 8.08 8.73
N CYS A 55 8.52 7.15 9.68
CA CYS A 55 7.49 6.18 10.00
C CYS A 55 6.21 6.85 10.54
N ALA A 56 6.33 7.83 11.44
CA ALA A 56 5.16 8.53 11.97
C ALA A 56 4.38 9.23 10.86
N SER A 57 5.06 10.02 10.01
CA SER A 57 4.44 10.74 8.90
C SER A 57 3.75 9.79 7.92
N TYR A 58 4.45 8.73 7.49
CA TYR A 58 3.88 7.74 6.57
C TYR A 58 2.68 7.02 7.18
N LEU A 59 2.78 6.54 8.42
CA LEU A 59 1.70 5.78 9.05
C LEU A 59 0.47 6.65 9.35
N PHE A 60 0.66 7.93 9.68
CA PHE A 60 -0.45 8.87 9.80
C PHE A 60 -1.10 9.16 8.45
N ALA A 61 -0.31 9.37 7.39
CA ALA A 61 -0.86 9.52 6.04
C ALA A 61 -1.65 8.29 5.62
N MET A 62 -1.11 7.07 5.84
CA MET A 62 -1.82 5.82 5.59
C MET A 62 -3.09 5.69 6.43
N ALA A 63 -3.07 6.08 7.71
CA ALA A 63 -4.28 6.08 8.54
C ALA A 63 -5.37 6.97 7.94
N LEU A 64 -5.01 8.21 7.56
CA LEU A 64 -5.92 9.14 6.91
C LEU A 64 -6.46 8.58 5.60
N LEU A 65 -5.62 7.94 4.79
CA LEU A 65 -6.03 7.30 3.54
C LEU A 65 -7.01 6.15 3.77
N TYR A 66 -6.77 5.27 4.75
CA TYR A 66 -7.71 4.20 5.09
C TYR A 66 -9.10 4.74 5.47
N PHE A 67 -9.17 5.84 6.23
CA PHE A 67 -10.44 6.49 6.55
C PHE A 67 -11.04 7.26 5.38
N PHE A 68 -10.21 7.82 4.51
CA PHE A 68 -10.67 8.49 3.28
C PHE A 68 -11.34 7.50 2.31
N MET A 69 -10.79 6.30 2.16
CA MET A 69 -11.38 5.23 1.33
C MET A 69 -12.72 4.71 1.88
N GLU A 70 -13.06 5.01 3.13
CA GLU A 70 -14.36 4.67 3.75
C GLU A 70 -15.44 5.73 3.48
N ASN A 71 -15.09 6.84 2.81
CA ASN A 71 -16.07 7.82 2.36
C ASN A 71 -17.01 7.17 1.32
N PRO A 72 -18.35 7.33 1.43
CA PRO A 72 -19.29 6.83 0.43
C PRO A 72 -18.98 7.26 -1.01
N LEU A 73 -18.42 8.46 -1.20
CA LEU A 73 -18.02 8.95 -2.53
C LEU A 73 -16.84 8.17 -3.13
N MET A 74 -16.05 7.48 -2.29
CA MET A 74 -14.96 6.61 -2.74
C MET A 74 -15.42 5.16 -2.95
N ALA A 75 -16.70 4.83 -2.75
CA ALA A 75 -17.19 3.45 -2.77
C ALA A 75 -16.86 2.73 -4.09
N TYR A 76 -16.91 3.44 -5.23
CA TYR A 76 -16.47 2.93 -6.53
C TYR A 76 -15.04 2.37 -6.43
N TYR A 77 -14.04 3.23 -6.18
CA TYR A 77 -12.63 2.81 -6.08
C TYR A 77 -12.37 1.81 -4.96
N THR A 78 -13.02 1.97 -3.81
CA THR A 78 -12.83 1.07 -2.66
C THR A 78 -13.30 -0.34 -2.98
N ASN A 79 -14.40 -0.50 -3.73
CA ASN A 79 -14.88 -1.80 -4.18
C ASN A 79 -13.92 -2.45 -5.18
N LEU A 80 -13.20 -1.67 -6.00
CA LEU A 80 -12.16 -2.18 -6.91
C LEU A 80 -10.94 -2.75 -6.16
N LEU A 81 -10.64 -2.21 -4.99
CA LEU A 81 -9.51 -2.69 -4.19
C LEU A 81 -9.87 -3.94 -3.40
N THR A 82 -11.05 -3.96 -2.76
CA THR A 82 -11.51 -5.10 -1.97
C THR A 82 -13.02 -5.11 -1.83
N LEU A 83 -13.61 -6.28 -2.05
CA LEU A 83 -15.04 -6.51 -1.84
C LEU A 83 -15.46 -6.10 -0.42
N PRO A 84 -16.66 -5.51 -0.25
CA PRO A 84 -17.15 -5.07 1.06
C PRO A 84 -17.07 -6.14 2.17
N GLU A 85 -17.30 -7.41 1.83
CA GLU A 85 -17.29 -8.54 2.77
C GLU A 85 -15.91 -8.84 3.37
N HIS A 86 -14.83 -8.44 2.68
CA HIS A 86 -13.45 -8.73 3.08
C HIS A 86 -12.68 -7.45 3.50
N ARG A 87 -13.38 -6.33 3.61
CA ARG A 87 -12.79 -5.02 3.88
C ARG A 87 -12.47 -4.82 5.36
N TYR A 88 -11.18 -4.65 5.66
CA TYR A 88 -10.67 -4.36 7.02
C TYR A 88 -10.09 -2.94 7.15
N PHE A 89 -10.50 -2.00 6.30
CA PHE A 89 -9.86 -0.68 6.17
C PHE A 89 -9.90 0.13 7.46
N ARG A 90 -11.04 0.17 8.17
CA ARG A 90 -11.13 0.84 9.49
C ARG A 90 -10.20 0.23 10.53
N LEU A 91 -10.13 -1.09 10.59
CA LEU A 91 -9.26 -1.80 11.53
C LEU A 91 -7.80 -1.46 11.26
N PHE A 92 -7.34 -1.65 10.03
CA PHE A 92 -5.95 -1.37 9.68
C PHE A 92 -5.62 0.12 9.75
N GLY A 93 -6.55 1.02 9.40
CA GLY A 93 -6.45 2.46 9.60
C GLY A 93 -6.21 2.85 11.07
N MET A 94 -6.95 2.25 12.01
CA MET A 94 -6.70 2.44 13.44
C MET A 94 -5.33 1.87 13.87
N LEU A 95 -4.98 0.66 13.43
CA LEU A 95 -3.72 0.01 13.82
C LEU A 95 -2.49 0.77 13.32
N VAL A 96 -2.48 1.20 12.05
CA VAL A 96 -1.39 2.04 11.52
C VAL A 96 -1.36 3.41 12.21
N GLY A 97 -2.52 4.01 12.52
CA GLY A 97 -2.60 5.27 13.26
C GLY A 97 -2.03 5.18 14.67
N ILE A 98 -2.34 4.11 15.41
CA ILE A 98 -1.75 3.83 16.73
C ILE A 98 -0.22 3.68 16.61
N LEU A 99 0.25 2.93 15.63
CA LEU A 99 1.68 2.72 15.42
C LEU A 99 2.40 4.02 15.04
N GLY A 100 1.80 4.85 14.19
CA GLY A 100 2.27 6.19 13.86
C GLY A 100 2.36 7.09 15.09
N ALA A 101 1.36 7.06 15.96
CA ALA A 101 1.36 7.79 17.23
C ALA A 101 2.47 7.32 18.18
N LEU A 102 2.76 6.02 18.23
CA LEU A 102 3.88 5.49 19.00
C LEU A 102 5.23 6.00 18.46
N HIS A 103 5.44 6.01 17.14
CA HIS A 103 6.64 6.60 16.55
C HIS A 103 6.75 8.11 16.84
N GLY A 104 5.66 8.86 16.65
CA GLY A 104 5.61 10.30 16.91
C GLY A 104 5.86 10.65 18.37
N LEU A 105 5.31 9.89 19.31
CA LEU A 105 5.57 10.05 20.74
C LEU A 105 7.06 9.85 21.04
N GLN A 106 7.70 8.80 20.50
CA GLN A 106 9.14 8.60 20.71
C GLN A 106 9.96 9.77 20.15
N LEU A 107 9.65 10.23 18.94
CA LEU A 107 10.31 11.40 18.34
C LEU A 107 10.26 12.62 19.26
N VAL A 108 9.05 12.98 19.72
CA VAL A 108 8.84 14.14 20.61
C VAL A 108 9.61 13.96 21.92
N LEU A 109 9.56 12.78 22.53
CA LEU A 109 10.28 12.50 23.78
C LEU A 109 11.81 12.66 23.61
N HIS A 110 12.37 12.15 22.51
CA HIS A 110 13.80 12.29 22.20
C HIS A 110 14.19 13.76 21.95
N LEU A 111 13.37 14.51 21.21
CA LEU A 111 13.61 15.93 20.92
C LEU A 111 13.51 16.80 22.18
N LEU A 112 12.42 16.68 22.96
CA LEU A 112 12.24 17.44 24.19
C LEU A 112 13.37 17.18 25.19
N TRP A 113 13.83 15.93 25.28
CA TRP A 113 14.96 15.61 26.14
C TRP A 113 16.29 16.17 25.63
N SER A 114 16.53 16.16 24.31
CA SER A 114 17.70 16.79 23.70
C SER A 114 17.72 18.31 23.93
N ILE A 115 16.57 18.97 23.79
CA ILE A 115 16.42 20.41 24.08
C ILE A 115 16.71 20.68 25.56
N LYS A 116 16.12 19.90 26.46
CA LYS A 116 16.32 20.04 27.92
C LYS A 116 17.78 19.84 28.31
N SER A 117 18.47 18.89 27.69
CA SER A 117 19.88 18.59 27.96
C SER A 117 20.85 19.47 27.17
N ARG A 118 20.36 20.29 26.23
CA ARG A 118 21.14 21.13 25.31
C ARG A 118 22.22 20.35 24.55
N ALA A 119 21.97 19.08 24.28
CA ALA A 119 22.85 18.17 23.58
C ALA A 119 22.02 17.06 22.92
N PRO A 120 22.54 16.40 21.86
CA PRO A 120 21.92 15.19 21.33
C PRO A 120 21.77 14.15 22.45
N ALA A 121 20.53 13.81 22.78
CA ALA A 121 20.24 12.89 23.87
C ALA A 121 18.97 12.09 23.58
N VAL A 122 18.89 10.90 24.16
CA VAL A 122 17.70 10.05 24.08
C VAL A 122 16.87 10.16 25.35
N PHE A 123 15.55 9.98 25.24
CA PHE A 123 14.66 10.02 26.39
C PHE A 123 15.03 8.93 27.41
N PRO A 124 15.25 9.27 28.70
CA PRO A 124 15.86 8.38 29.66
C PRO A 124 14.82 7.43 30.28
N ARG A 125 14.47 6.37 29.54
CA ARG A 125 13.44 5.42 29.92
C ARG A 125 13.82 4.68 31.20
N THR A 126 15.05 4.18 31.29
CA THR A 126 15.49 3.40 32.45
C THR A 126 15.59 4.24 33.70
N ALA A 127 16.11 5.48 33.58
CA ALA A 127 16.24 6.38 34.72
C ALA A 127 14.85 6.74 35.29
N ILE A 128 13.87 6.98 34.42
CA ILE A 128 12.50 7.29 34.82
C ILE A 128 11.83 6.08 35.47
N VAL A 129 11.88 4.89 34.85
CA VAL A 129 11.31 3.66 35.44
C VAL A 129 11.93 3.38 36.81
N ASN A 130 13.26 3.43 36.91
CA ASN A 130 13.97 3.22 38.18
C ASN A 130 13.63 4.28 39.24
N SER A 131 13.33 5.52 38.83
CA SER A 131 12.88 6.56 39.75
C SER A 131 11.46 6.32 40.26
N VAL A 132 10.56 5.83 39.40
CA VAL A 132 9.17 5.51 39.74
C VAL A 132 9.12 4.28 40.64
N VAL A 133 9.84 3.21 40.30
CA VAL A 133 9.97 1.99 41.12
C VAL A 133 10.51 2.35 42.51
N ARG A 134 11.57 3.17 42.59
CA ARG A 134 12.09 3.66 43.88
C ARG A 134 11.06 4.48 44.65
N ARG A 135 10.27 5.32 43.99
CA ARG A 135 9.21 6.13 44.63
C ARG A 135 8.07 5.26 45.17
N VAL A 136 7.66 4.23 44.42
CA VAL A 136 6.66 3.23 44.83
C VAL A 136 7.19 2.37 45.99
N GLN A 137 8.45 1.93 45.94
CA GLN A 137 9.08 1.19 47.03
C GLN A 137 9.21 2.03 48.30
N ARG A 138 9.56 3.32 48.16
CA ARG A 138 9.57 4.27 49.30
C ARG A 138 8.17 4.45 49.88
N LEU A 139 7.13 4.60 49.06
CA LEU A 139 5.73 4.67 49.49
C LEU A 139 5.26 3.38 50.19
N LYS A 140 5.72 2.20 49.75
CA LYS A 140 5.48 0.92 50.46
C LYS A 140 6.20 0.87 51.81
N LYS A 141 7.39 1.47 51.92
CA LYS A 141 8.17 1.51 53.17
C LYS A 141 7.54 2.46 54.18
N THR A 142 7.10 3.65 53.77
CA THR A 142 6.38 4.60 54.66
C THR A 142 4.99 4.10 55.08
N LYS A 143 4.31 3.26 54.28
CA LYS A 143 3.04 2.63 54.70
C LYS A 143 3.20 1.44 55.64
N ARG A 144 4.41 0.89 55.79
CA ARG A 144 4.67 -0.23 56.71
C ARG A 144 4.91 0.26 58.16
N ASP A 145 5.19 1.55 58.33
CA ASP A 145 5.38 2.20 59.64
C ASP A 145 4.10 2.87 60.20
N GLN A 146 2.97 2.79 59.48
CA GLN A 146 1.66 3.22 59.99
C GLN A 146 0.68 2.04 59.94
N SER A 147 0.55 1.33 61.05
CA SER A 147 -0.53 0.39 61.29
C SER A 147 -1.86 1.16 61.38
N ILE A 148 -2.80 0.91 60.46
CA ILE A 148 -4.26 0.95 60.66
C ILE A 148 -4.95 0.19 59.50
N ALA A 149 -6.05 -0.48 59.86
CA ALA A 149 -6.92 -1.49 59.22
C ALA A 149 -7.30 -1.37 57.71
N PRO A 150 -7.82 -2.45 57.09
CA PRO A 150 -7.97 -2.56 55.64
C PRO A 150 -9.30 -1.96 55.15
N ARG A 151 -9.25 -1.15 54.08
CA ARG A 151 -10.43 -0.86 53.25
C ARG A 151 -10.09 -0.89 51.75
N THR A 152 -10.89 -1.73 51.07
CA THR A 152 -11.20 -1.93 49.65
C THR A 152 -10.31 -1.27 48.59
N SER A 153 -9.59 -2.10 47.82
CA SER A 153 -8.79 -1.72 46.66
C SER A 153 -9.44 -2.20 45.36
N TRP A 154 -10.12 -1.31 44.64
CA TRP A 154 -10.57 -1.59 43.27
C TRP A 154 -10.01 -0.63 42.21
N SER A 155 -8.97 0.14 42.54
CA SER A 155 -8.22 0.97 41.56
C SER A 155 -6.69 0.77 41.60
N ARG A 156 -6.17 -0.08 42.49
CA ARG A 156 -4.71 -0.27 42.67
C ARG A 156 -4.08 -1.32 41.75
N ASN A 157 -4.88 -2.18 41.13
CA ASN A 157 -4.35 -3.28 40.30
C ASN A 157 -3.96 -2.84 38.88
N SER A 158 -4.60 -1.80 38.32
CA SER A 158 -4.39 -1.40 36.93
C SER A 158 -3.04 -0.71 36.70
N ILE A 159 -2.59 0.16 37.62
CA ILE A 159 -1.30 0.87 37.48
C ILE A 159 -0.11 -0.07 37.72
N VAL A 160 -0.25 -1.02 38.65
CA VAL A 160 0.80 -2.02 38.92
C VAL A 160 0.92 -3.00 37.75
N ALA A 161 -0.20 -3.45 37.16
CA ALA A 161 -0.22 -4.33 36.00
C ALA A 161 0.42 -3.69 34.75
N ILE A 162 0.15 -2.40 34.49
CA ILE A 162 0.76 -1.65 33.39
C ILE A 162 2.27 -1.47 33.63
N SER A 163 2.68 -1.11 34.86
CA SER A 163 4.10 -0.96 35.20
C SER A 163 4.90 -2.27 35.13
N SER A 164 4.29 -3.39 35.50
CA SER A 164 4.90 -4.72 35.40
C SER A 164 4.95 -5.23 33.97
N ALA A 165 3.97 -4.90 33.12
CA ALA A 165 4.00 -5.21 31.70
C ALA A 165 5.10 -4.42 30.98
N THR A 166 5.25 -3.12 31.27
CA THR A 166 6.34 -2.30 30.72
C THR A 166 7.72 -2.74 31.21
N ALA A 167 7.83 -3.16 32.47
CA ALA A 167 9.08 -3.70 33.02
C ALA A 167 9.42 -5.09 32.45
N SER A 168 8.40 -5.92 32.16
CA SER A 168 8.57 -7.21 31.48
C SER A 168 9.06 -7.04 30.04
N VAL A 169 8.45 -6.13 29.28
CA VAL A 169 8.89 -5.77 27.92
C VAL A 169 10.29 -5.15 27.94
N GLN A 170 10.62 -4.30 28.92
CA GLN A 170 11.97 -3.77 29.12
C GLN A 170 12.99 -4.83 29.51
N ASN A 171 12.60 -5.89 30.24
CA ASN A 171 13.48 -7.00 30.59
C ASN A 171 13.70 -7.96 29.40
N VAL A 172 12.68 -8.18 28.55
CA VAL A 172 12.80 -8.95 27.31
C VAL A 172 13.63 -8.20 26.25
N LEU A 173 13.51 -6.87 26.20
CA LEU A 173 14.31 -5.98 25.35
C LEU A 173 15.62 -5.50 26.04
N SER A 174 15.93 -6.01 27.23
CA SER A 174 17.08 -5.55 28.03
C SER A 174 18.38 -5.99 27.37
N VAL A 175 19.19 -5.01 26.99
CA VAL A 175 20.44 -5.20 26.25
C VAL A 175 21.55 -5.88 27.08
N GLU A 176 21.35 -6.01 28.39
CA GLU A 176 22.24 -6.79 29.27
C GLU A 176 21.82 -8.25 29.47
N GLY A 177 20.62 -8.64 29.00
CA GLY A 177 20.06 -9.98 29.18
C GLY A 177 20.72 -11.03 28.30
N ASN A 178 20.80 -12.28 28.80
CA ASN A 178 21.35 -13.44 28.07
C ASN A 178 20.53 -13.88 26.82
N HIS A 179 19.55 -13.07 26.40
CA HIS A 179 18.56 -13.39 25.37
C HIS A 179 18.42 -12.30 24.30
N PHE A 180 19.24 -11.22 24.34
CA PHE A 180 19.12 -10.10 23.40
C PHE A 180 19.21 -10.54 21.94
N ALA A 181 20.23 -11.34 21.60
CA ALA A 181 20.39 -11.77 20.23
C ALA A 181 19.42 -12.90 19.83
N LEU A 182 18.83 -13.64 20.78
CA LEU A 182 17.67 -14.50 20.51
C LEU A 182 16.44 -13.67 20.10
N VAL A 183 16.14 -12.59 20.83
CA VAL A 183 15.04 -11.67 20.50
C VAL A 183 15.27 -10.99 19.15
N PHE A 184 16.50 -10.57 18.87
CA PHE A 184 16.88 -10.02 17.58
C PHE A 184 16.56 -11.00 16.44
N VAL A 185 17.03 -12.24 16.53
CA VAL A 185 16.86 -13.21 15.44
C VAL A 185 15.41 -13.69 15.27
N THR A 186 14.65 -13.81 16.37
CA THR A 186 13.21 -14.09 16.29
C THR A 186 12.45 -12.95 15.59
N ARG A 187 12.74 -11.69 15.94
CA ARG A 187 12.15 -10.54 15.26
C ARG A 187 12.50 -10.52 13.77
N LYS A 188 13.77 -10.80 13.43
CA LYS A 188 14.21 -10.92 12.03
C LYS A 188 13.47 -12.01 11.27
N ALA A 189 13.24 -13.17 11.89
CA ALA A 189 12.50 -14.26 11.25
C ALA A 189 11.04 -13.86 10.93
N VAL A 190 10.36 -13.20 11.88
CA VAL A 190 8.98 -12.72 11.68
C VAL A 190 8.92 -11.61 10.61
N GLU A 191 9.86 -10.67 10.64
CA GLU A 191 9.95 -9.58 9.66
C GLU A 191 10.22 -10.11 8.25
N VAL A 192 11.23 -10.96 8.08
CA VAL A 192 11.58 -11.56 6.79
C VAL A 192 10.43 -12.40 6.26
N GLY A 193 9.75 -13.19 7.12
CA GLY A 193 8.56 -13.94 6.72
C GLY A 193 7.46 -13.03 6.16
N ALA A 194 7.16 -11.91 6.82
CA ALA A 194 6.20 -10.92 6.34
C ALA A 194 6.64 -10.26 5.02
N GLN A 195 7.92 -9.92 4.89
CA GLN A 195 8.48 -9.34 3.67
C GLN A 195 8.48 -10.32 2.49
N ILE A 196 8.68 -11.62 2.72
CA ILE A 196 8.58 -12.65 1.67
C ILE A 196 7.14 -12.74 1.15
N ILE A 197 6.15 -12.73 2.04
CA ILE A 197 4.72 -12.74 1.65
C ILE A 197 4.39 -11.50 0.82
N GLN A 198 4.80 -10.32 1.27
CA GLN A 198 4.58 -9.07 0.51
C GLN A 198 5.34 -9.05 -0.83
N CYS A 199 6.55 -9.61 -0.87
CA CYS A 199 7.31 -9.73 -2.12
C CYS A 199 6.61 -10.64 -3.13
N TYR A 200 5.96 -11.72 -2.66
CA TYR A 200 5.11 -12.55 -3.50
C TYR A 200 3.89 -11.77 -4.02
N HIS A 201 3.18 -11.02 -3.16
CA HIS A 201 2.06 -10.17 -3.60
C HIS A 201 2.50 -9.12 -4.64
N TYR A 202 3.68 -8.52 -4.47
CA TYR A 202 4.22 -7.58 -5.47
C TYR A 202 4.45 -8.28 -6.83
N SER A 203 4.89 -9.55 -6.81
CA SER A 203 5.09 -10.35 -8.01
C SER A 203 3.80 -10.68 -8.78
N THR A 204 2.66 -10.71 -8.09
CA THR A 204 1.34 -10.96 -8.66
C THR A 204 0.59 -9.68 -9.04
N LEU A 205 0.83 -8.57 -8.32
CA LEU A 205 0.06 -7.33 -8.48
C LEU A 205 0.75 -6.28 -9.34
N ILE A 206 2.06 -6.15 -9.28
CA ILE A 206 2.78 -5.05 -9.93
C ILE A 206 3.38 -5.53 -11.26
N GLY A 207 2.98 -4.92 -12.38
CA GLY A 207 3.56 -5.20 -13.70
C GLY A 207 4.93 -4.55 -13.94
N ARG A 208 5.27 -3.50 -13.19
CA ARG A 208 6.55 -2.79 -13.32
C ARG A 208 7.72 -3.68 -12.91
N VAL A 209 8.59 -3.98 -13.88
CA VAL A 209 9.71 -4.92 -13.71
C VAL A 209 10.70 -4.45 -12.65
N TRP A 210 11.05 -3.15 -12.66
CA TRP A 210 12.05 -2.61 -11.74
C TRP A 210 11.60 -2.66 -10.28
N ILE A 211 10.30 -2.46 -9.99
CA ILE A 211 9.76 -2.53 -8.61
C ILE A 211 9.88 -3.97 -8.09
N ASN A 212 9.50 -4.94 -8.93
CA ASN A 212 9.63 -6.35 -8.60
C ASN A 212 11.08 -6.76 -8.32
N HIS A 213 12.01 -6.34 -9.19
CA HIS A 213 13.44 -6.60 -9.01
C HIS A 213 13.98 -5.94 -7.73
N ALA A 214 13.58 -4.69 -7.45
CA ALA A 214 14.00 -3.97 -6.26
C ALA A 214 13.49 -4.63 -4.97
N TYR A 215 12.23 -5.04 -4.94
CA TYR A 215 11.65 -5.72 -3.76
C TYR A 215 12.32 -7.09 -3.54
N ALA A 216 12.40 -7.93 -4.58
CA ALA A 216 13.03 -9.25 -4.49
C ALA A 216 14.51 -9.14 -4.08
N GLY A 217 15.26 -8.22 -4.70
CA GLY A 217 16.66 -7.95 -4.35
C GLY A 217 16.83 -7.50 -2.91
N MET A 218 15.94 -6.64 -2.39
CA MET A 218 15.95 -6.23 -0.99
C MET A 218 15.67 -7.41 -0.05
N VAL A 219 14.68 -8.26 -0.33
CA VAL A 219 14.36 -9.43 0.52
C VAL A 219 15.50 -10.44 0.54
N VAL A 220 16.07 -10.74 -0.63
CA VAL A 220 17.25 -11.63 -0.73
C VAL A 220 18.44 -11.06 0.04
N THR A 221 18.68 -9.75 -0.10
CA THR A 221 19.72 -9.05 0.67
C THR A 221 19.45 -9.14 2.17
N ASN A 222 18.21 -8.91 2.62
CA ASN A 222 17.84 -8.99 4.03
C ASN A 222 18.05 -10.41 4.58
N CYS A 223 17.68 -11.44 3.81
CA CYS A 223 17.94 -12.85 4.14
C CYS A 223 19.45 -13.12 4.31
N TRP A 224 20.29 -12.72 3.35
CA TRP A 224 21.71 -13.08 3.37
C TRP A 224 22.57 -12.24 4.30
N VAL A 225 22.15 -11.00 4.59
CA VAL A 225 22.81 -10.15 5.58
C VAL A 225 22.48 -10.62 7.00
N THR A 226 21.29 -11.18 7.26
CA THR A 226 20.85 -11.58 8.61
C THR A 226 21.80 -12.56 9.33
N PRO A 227 22.32 -13.64 8.71
CA PRO A 227 23.33 -14.51 9.32
C PRO A 227 24.60 -13.77 9.76
N LEU A 228 25.08 -12.82 8.96
CA LEU A 228 26.24 -12.00 9.32
C LEU A 228 25.93 -11.12 10.53
N LEU A 229 24.74 -10.49 10.56
CA LEU A 229 24.30 -9.69 11.71
C LEU A 229 24.15 -10.55 12.97
N ASP A 230 23.58 -11.76 12.87
CA ASP A 230 23.44 -12.66 14.02
C ASP A 230 24.80 -13.17 14.51
N HIS A 231 25.75 -13.43 13.61
CA HIS A 231 27.12 -13.77 13.98
C HIS A 231 27.82 -12.64 14.74
N LEU A 232 27.71 -11.39 14.25
CA LEU A 232 28.24 -10.21 14.96
C LEU A 232 27.55 -10.03 16.32
N MET A 233 26.23 -10.24 16.39
CA MET A 233 25.47 -10.21 17.64
C MET A 233 25.94 -11.27 18.65
N LEU A 234 26.19 -12.49 18.20
CA LEU A 234 26.74 -13.58 19.01
C LEU A 234 28.17 -13.32 19.48
N ALA A 235 29.02 -12.80 18.59
CA ALA A 235 30.39 -12.39 18.93
C ALA A 235 30.36 -11.35 20.06
N SER A 236 29.46 -10.36 19.95
CA SER A 236 29.23 -9.35 20.98
C SER A 236 28.79 -9.93 22.35
N GLU A 237 28.10 -11.08 22.40
CA GLU A 237 27.68 -11.77 23.64
C GLU A 237 28.81 -12.61 24.26
N SER A 238 29.75 -13.10 23.44
CA SER A 238 30.80 -14.04 23.86
C SER A 238 31.97 -13.40 24.61
N HIS A 239 32.09 -12.06 24.57
CA HIS A 239 33.17 -11.34 25.25
C HIS A 239 33.00 -11.41 26.79
N PRO A 240 34.02 -11.88 27.55
CA PRO A 240 33.88 -12.15 28.97
C PRO A 240 33.66 -10.87 29.80
N LYS A 241 32.56 -10.82 30.56
CA LYS A 241 32.26 -9.82 31.60
C LYS A 241 33.17 -9.95 32.84
N SER A 242 34.45 -10.28 32.69
CA SER A 242 35.40 -10.35 33.82
C SER A 242 35.92 -8.95 34.14
N ARG A 243 35.53 -8.45 35.32
CA ARG A 243 35.68 -7.06 35.77
C ARG A 243 37.06 -6.75 36.37
N THR A 244 38.11 -7.42 35.92
CA THR A 244 39.45 -7.35 36.53
C THR A 244 40.58 -7.41 35.48
N SER A 245 40.64 -6.44 34.56
CA SER A 245 41.89 -6.02 33.88
C SER A 245 41.61 -4.86 32.91
N THR A 246 42.52 -3.89 32.79
CA THR A 246 42.46 -2.76 31.84
C THR A 246 42.30 -3.16 30.36
N ARG A 247 42.51 -4.44 30.02
CA ARG A 247 42.28 -4.99 28.67
C ARG A 247 40.81 -5.31 28.36
N THR A 248 39.89 -5.27 29.33
CA THR A 248 38.47 -5.66 29.13
C THR A 248 37.53 -4.50 28.78
N ALA A 249 37.93 -3.24 28.98
CA ALA A 249 37.12 -2.07 28.61
C ALA A 249 36.93 -1.97 27.08
N GLY A 250 37.99 -2.16 26.30
CA GLY A 250 37.91 -2.09 24.83
C GLY A 250 37.04 -3.17 24.18
N TYR A 251 36.85 -4.33 24.82
CA TYR A 251 35.98 -5.40 24.29
C TYR A 251 34.49 -5.11 24.47
N ALA A 252 34.10 -4.44 25.56
CA ALA A 252 32.72 -4.01 25.76
C ALA A 252 32.32 -2.91 24.77
N ASP A 253 33.26 -2.00 24.47
CA ASP A 253 33.09 -0.93 23.50
C ASP A 253 32.79 -1.46 22.08
N ILE A 254 33.58 -2.45 21.64
CA ILE A 254 33.40 -3.11 20.35
C ILE A 254 32.02 -3.79 20.26
N ALA A 255 31.62 -4.53 21.30
CA ALA A 255 30.35 -5.24 21.35
C ALA A 255 29.13 -4.31 21.24
N ILE A 256 29.18 -3.12 21.85
CA ILE A 256 28.10 -2.13 21.77
C ILE A 256 28.01 -1.54 20.36
N ARG A 257 29.15 -1.19 19.76
CA ARG A 257 29.20 -0.65 18.40
C ARG A 257 28.64 -1.63 17.37
N GLU A 258 29.01 -2.91 17.46
CA GLU A 258 28.46 -3.98 16.62
C GLU A 258 26.93 -4.06 16.73
N ARG A 259 26.40 -4.00 17.96
CA ARG A 259 24.94 -4.06 18.17
C ARG A 259 24.20 -2.91 17.52
N VAL A 260 24.73 -1.70 17.66
CA VAL A 260 24.15 -0.49 17.05
C VAL A 260 24.17 -0.59 15.53
N VAL A 261 25.29 -1.03 14.94
CA VAL A 261 25.42 -1.19 13.49
C VAL A 261 24.41 -2.20 12.95
N CYS A 262 24.28 -3.37 13.57
CA CYS A 262 23.37 -4.40 13.09
C CYS A 262 21.90 -3.97 13.13
N VAL A 263 21.45 -3.34 14.23
CA VAL A 263 20.07 -2.86 14.33
C VAL A 263 19.81 -1.68 13.39
N SER A 264 20.83 -0.88 13.09
CA SER A 264 20.73 0.23 12.11
C SER A 264 20.59 -0.29 10.68
N ILE A 265 21.43 -1.25 10.26
CA ILE A 265 21.36 -1.87 8.93
C ILE A 265 20.00 -2.55 8.73
N ASP A 266 19.58 -3.31 9.73
CA ASP A 266 18.27 -3.96 9.77
C ASP A 266 17.13 -2.95 9.58
N ALA A 267 17.09 -1.88 10.38
CA ALA A 267 16.04 -0.87 10.28
C ALA A 267 16.02 -0.15 8.93
N LEU A 268 17.18 0.08 8.30
CA LEU A 268 17.27 0.70 6.97
C LEU A 268 16.73 -0.21 5.87
N LEU A 269 17.07 -1.51 5.89
CA LEU A 269 16.52 -2.49 4.93
C LEU A 269 15.00 -2.60 5.09
N THR A 270 14.51 -2.62 6.33
CA THR A 270 13.07 -2.68 6.62
C THR A 270 12.35 -1.40 6.20
N ALA A 271 12.95 -0.23 6.42
CA ALA A 271 12.40 1.05 5.97
C ALA A 271 12.31 1.14 4.44
N PHE A 272 13.27 0.58 3.71
CA PHE A 272 13.17 0.49 2.25
C PHE A 272 11.94 -0.31 1.82
N ALA A 273 11.69 -1.46 2.46
CA ALA A 273 10.57 -2.33 2.15
C ALA A 273 9.20 -1.69 2.45
N CYS A 274 9.03 -1.07 3.63
CA CYS A 274 7.73 -0.62 4.11
C CYS A 274 7.46 0.87 3.97
N LEU A 275 8.43 1.67 3.53
CA LEU A 275 8.25 3.10 3.25
C LEU A 275 8.59 3.44 1.81
N VAL A 276 9.83 3.14 1.38
CA VAL A 276 10.33 3.63 0.09
C VAL A 276 9.55 3.00 -1.06
N LEU A 277 9.43 1.67 -1.11
CA LEU A 277 8.72 1.00 -2.20
C LEU A 277 7.22 1.39 -2.26
N PRO A 278 6.45 1.34 -1.15
CA PRO A 278 5.05 1.80 -1.15
C PRO A 278 4.89 3.26 -1.63
N LEU A 279 5.76 4.17 -1.19
CA LEU A 279 5.71 5.57 -1.63
C LEU A 279 6.02 5.74 -3.12
N THR A 280 6.96 4.97 -3.66
CA THR A 280 7.26 5.03 -5.11
C THR A 280 6.09 4.58 -5.97
N VAL A 281 5.20 3.75 -5.42
CA VAL A 281 3.96 3.31 -6.08
C VAL A 281 2.83 4.32 -5.88
N PHE A 282 2.64 4.82 -4.66
CA PHE A 282 1.48 5.64 -4.30
C PHE A 282 1.54 7.09 -4.82
N VAL A 283 2.72 7.72 -4.72
CA VAL A 283 2.86 9.17 -5.00
C VAL A 283 2.38 9.57 -6.41
N PRO A 284 2.67 8.82 -7.49
CA PRO A 284 2.13 9.12 -8.81
C PRO A 284 0.59 9.24 -8.85
N TYR A 285 -0.13 8.35 -8.17
CA TYR A 285 -1.60 8.38 -8.12
C TYR A 285 -2.11 9.55 -7.27
N ALA A 286 -1.46 9.85 -6.15
CA ALA A 286 -1.84 10.96 -5.29
C ALA A 286 -1.70 12.33 -5.97
N GLN A 287 -0.78 12.47 -6.94
CA GLN A 287 -0.56 13.72 -7.67
C GLN A 287 -1.63 14.03 -8.72
N VAL A 288 -2.28 13.00 -9.24
CA VAL A 288 -3.27 13.10 -10.33
C VAL A 288 -4.70 12.94 -9.85
N PHE A 289 -4.91 12.41 -8.63
CA PHE A 289 -6.22 12.30 -8.01
C PHE A 289 -6.84 13.68 -7.73
N ASN A 290 -8.07 13.89 -8.16
CA ASN A 290 -8.80 15.12 -7.93
C ASN A 290 -9.73 14.98 -6.71
N ALA A 291 -9.36 15.64 -5.61
CA ALA A 291 -10.11 15.60 -4.37
C ALA A 291 -11.45 16.37 -4.41
N SER A 292 -11.69 17.23 -5.41
CA SER A 292 -12.93 18.01 -5.51
C SER A 292 -14.11 17.17 -6.01
N TRP A 293 -13.87 16.21 -6.91
CA TRP A 293 -14.90 15.32 -7.46
C TRP A 293 -14.60 13.84 -7.23
N TYR A 294 -13.63 13.53 -6.37
CA TYR A 294 -13.31 12.18 -5.91
C TYR A 294 -12.96 11.20 -7.03
N GLY A 295 -12.19 11.64 -8.03
CA GLY A 295 -11.90 10.83 -9.21
C GLY A 295 -10.51 11.02 -9.81
N PHE A 296 -10.20 10.18 -10.80
CA PHE A 296 -9.00 10.27 -11.62
C PHE A 296 -9.34 10.83 -13.00
N PRO A 297 -8.39 11.53 -13.65
CA PRO A 297 -8.60 12.01 -15.02
C PRO A 297 -8.80 10.85 -16.01
N TYR A 298 -9.47 11.14 -17.14
CA TYR A 298 -9.87 10.13 -18.13
C TYR A 298 -8.70 9.36 -18.74
N ASP A 299 -7.52 9.97 -18.89
CA ASP A 299 -6.30 9.29 -19.35
C ASP A 299 -5.90 8.11 -18.46
N ILE A 300 -6.22 8.18 -17.16
CA ILE A 300 -6.01 7.07 -16.25
C ILE A 300 -7.14 6.07 -16.35
N LEU A 301 -8.40 6.51 -16.37
CA LEU A 301 -9.59 5.65 -16.33
C LEU A 301 -9.80 4.84 -17.62
N TYR A 302 -9.48 5.39 -18.78
CA TYR A 302 -9.65 4.75 -20.10
C TYR A 302 -8.36 4.19 -20.69
N GLY A 303 -7.21 4.38 -20.03
CA GLY A 303 -5.94 3.86 -20.56
C GLY A 303 -5.77 2.36 -20.29
N ASP A 304 -5.41 1.61 -21.34
CA ASP A 304 -5.29 0.14 -21.35
C ASP A 304 -4.53 -0.43 -20.14
N VAL A 305 -3.44 0.23 -19.75
CA VAL A 305 -2.52 -0.22 -18.70
C VAL A 305 -2.61 0.67 -17.46
N SER A 306 -3.01 1.93 -17.59
CA SER A 306 -3.12 2.86 -16.46
C SER A 306 -4.24 2.47 -15.50
N PHE A 307 -5.41 2.10 -16.01
CA PHE A 307 -6.55 1.74 -15.17
C PHE A 307 -6.33 0.41 -14.41
N PRO A 308 -5.89 -0.69 -15.06
CA PRO A 308 -5.52 -1.91 -14.33
C PRO A 308 -4.39 -1.69 -13.31
N ASN A 309 -3.41 -0.84 -13.62
CA ASN A 309 -2.36 -0.47 -12.68
C ASN A 309 -2.88 0.31 -11.48
N LEU A 310 -3.74 1.30 -11.69
CA LEU A 310 -4.37 2.07 -10.63
C LEU A 310 -4.96 1.11 -9.59
N ILE A 311 -5.64 0.05 -10.03
CA ILE A 311 -6.26 -0.91 -9.14
C ILE A 311 -5.21 -1.82 -8.48
N ARG A 312 -4.40 -2.57 -9.25
CA ARG A 312 -3.49 -3.56 -8.65
C ARG A 312 -2.34 -2.97 -7.85
N GLU A 313 -1.79 -1.86 -8.30
CA GLU A 313 -0.70 -1.21 -7.58
C GLU A 313 -1.22 -0.65 -6.24
N ASN A 314 -2.47 -0.15 -6.18
CA ASN A 314 -3.09 0.22 -4.90
C ASN A 314 -3.47 -1.00 -4.06
N GLN A 315 -3.91 -2.11 -4.66
CA GLN A 315 -4.12 -3.38 -3.94
C GLN A 315 -2.84 -3.87 -3.23
N ALA A 316 -1.66 -3.59 -3.79
CA ALA A 316 -0.38 -3.89 -3.15
C ALA A 316 -0.09 -3.01 -1.92
N LEU A 317 -0.78 -1.87 -1.76
CA LEU A 317 -0.62 -0.92 -0.66
C LEU A 317 -1.63 -1.15 0.47
N PHE A 318 -2.88 -1.41 0.11
CA PHE A 318 -3.98 -1.60 1.07
C PHE A 318 -4.08 -3.04 1.57
N ALA A 319 -4.74 -3.23 2.72
CA ALA A 319 -4.98 -4.55 3.29
C ALA A 319 -6.14 -5.25 2.57
N LEU A 320 -5.82 -6.22 1.72
CA LEU A 320 -6.81 -7.01 0.95
C LEU A 320 -7.46 -8.10 1.80
N SER A 321 -6.79 -8.52 2.87
CA SER A 321 -7.27 -9.49 3.84
C SER A 321 -6.61 -9.21 5.20
N PHE A 322 -7.09 -9.90 6.23
CA PHE A 322 -6.49 -9.78 7.56
C PHE A 322 -4.99 -10.17 7.57
N ILE A 323 -4.62 -11.29 6.92
CA ILE A 323 -3.23 -11.75 6.86
C ILE A 323 -2.36 -10.75 6.09
N ASP A 324 -2.85 -10.28 4.94
CA ASP A 324 -2.15 -9.30 4.14
C ASP A 324 -1.90 -8.00 4.92
N GLY A 325 -2.91 -7.46 5.60
CA GLY A 325 -2.74 -6.26 6.44
C GLY A 325 -1.77 -6.47 7.61
N VAL A 326 -1.79 -7.64 8.28
CA VAL A 326 -0.83 -7.95 9.35
C VAL A 326 0.60 -7.99 8.82
N THR A 327 0.83 -8.63 7.67
CA THR A 327 2.18 -8.70 7.08
C THR A 327 2.71 -7.33 6.63
N LYS A 328 1.83 -6.39 6.25
CA LYS A 328 2.20 -4.97 6.02
C LYS A 328 2.55 -4.22 7.31
N LEU A 329 1.89 -4.52 8.43
CA LEU A 329 2.16 -3.90 9.74
C LEU A 329 3.47 -4.35 10.39
N VAL A 330 3.84 -5.63 10.22
CA VAL A 330 4.98 -6.26 10.90
C VAL A 330 6.31 -5.51 10.70
N PRO A 331 6.71 -5.10 9.48
CA PRO A 331 7.92 -4.30 9.25
C PRO A 331 7.96 -2.99 10.05
N HIS A 332 6.84 -2.27 10.16
CA HIS A 332 6.79 -1.02 10.93
C HIS A 332 6.96 -1.27 12.43
N LEU A 333 6.32 -2.31 12.97
CA LEU A 333 6.51 -2.71 14.36
C LEU A 333 7.97 -3.14 14.63
N SER A 334 8.60 -3.81 13.67
CA SER A 334 10.00 -4.19 13.72
C SER A 334 10.93 -2.98 13.87
N ILE A 335 10.71 -1.91 13.09
CA ILE A 335 11.46 -0.64 13.20
C ILE A 335 11.24 -0.01 14.57
N LEU A 336 10.01 0.06 15.08
CA LEU A 336 9.71 0.63 16.40
C LEU A 336 10.49 -0.06 17.53
N LEU A 337 10.52 -1.40 17.51
CA LEU A 337 11.24 -2.21 18.49
C LEU A 337 12.77 -2.09 18.32
N GLY A 338 13.25 -2.06 17.07
CA GLY A 338 14.66 -1.84 16.75
C GLY A 338 15.17 -0.49 17.27
N MET A 339 14.47 0.61 16.96
CA MET A 339 14.83 1.95 17.43
C MET A 339 14.76 2.06 18.95
N THR A 340 13.80 1.37 19.58
CA THR A 340 13.72 1.29 21.04
C THR A 340 14.97 0.64 21.65
N SER A 341 15.52 -0.37 20.99
CA SER A 341 16.73 -1.07 21.43
C SER A 341 17.97 -0.19 21.26
N ILE A 342 18.09 0.54 20.14
CA ILE A 342 19.17 1.52 19.92
C ILE A 342 19.09 2.67 20.93
N SER A 343 17.91 3.25 21.15
CA SER A 343 17.72 4.33 22.12
C SER A 343 18.13 3.91 23.53
N LEU A 344 17.88 2.65 23.91
CA LEU A 344 18.32 2.12 25.20
C LEU A 344 19.87 2.02 25.28
N LEU A 345 20.53 1.63 24.20
CA LEU A 345 22.00 1.62 24.11
C LEU A 345 22.59 3.03 24.23
N LEU A 346 22.02 4.01 23.53
CA LEU A 346 22.44 5.41 23.61
C LEU A 346 22.21 6.02 25.00
N GLU A 347 21.17 5.59 25.72
CA GLU A 347 20.90 6.03 27.10
C GLU A 347 21.97 5.52 28.07
N LEU A 348 22.37 4.25 27.94
CA LEU A 348 23.34 3.59 28.82
C LEU A 348 24.77 4.07 28.58
N TYR A 349 25.11 4.47 27.36
CA TYR A 349 26.48 4.81 26.95
C TYR A 349 26.60 6.19 26.27
N PRO A 350 26.31 7.30 26.97
CA PRO A 350 26.49 8.65 26.42
C PRO A 350 27.98 9.06 26.35
N PRO A 351 28.40 9.82 25.32
CA PRO A 351 29.79 10.27 25.18
C PRO A 351 30.23 11.20 26.33
N GLN A 352 31.49 11.10 26.75
CA GLN A 352 32.07 11.81 27.91
C GLN A 352 31.94 13.33 27.84
N LYS A 353 31.92 13.92 26.63
CA LYS A 353 31.74 15.38 26.44
C LYS A 353 30.31 15.88 26.75
N VAL A 354 29.34 14.98 26.92
CA VAL A 354 27.94 15.30 27.27
C VAL A 354 27.68 15.21 28.78
N LYS A 355 28.66 14.74 29.58
CA LYS A 355 28.61 14.78 31.06
C LYS A 355 28.89 16.19 31.60
N ARG A 356 27.98 17.13 31.40
CA ARG A 356 28.02 18.44 32.09
C ARG A 356 26.71 18.76 32.80
N VAL A 357 26.22 17.82 33.61
CA VAL A 357 25.26 18.12 34.69
C VAL A 357 25.70 17.34 35.93
N LYS A 358 25.94 18.08 37.03
CA LYS A 358 26.44 17.58 38.32
C LYS A 358 25.54 16.46 38.86
N SER A 359 26.07 15.24 38.96
CA SER A 359 25.58 14.25 39.93
C SER A 359 26.53 14.20 41.12
N SER A 360 25.98 14.40 42.32
CA SER A 360 26.70 14.27 43.59
C SER A 360 27.16 12.82 43.82
N PRO A 361 28.30 12.59 44.52
CA PRO A 361 28.86 11.27 44.72
C PRO A 361 28.18 10.56 45.90
N ALA A 362 27.06 9.89 45.64
CA ALA A 362 26.52 8.88 46.55
C ALA A 362 25.60 7.94 45.78
N ASP A 363 26.12 6.77 45.40
CA ASP A 363 25.38 5.49 45.41
C ASP A 363 26.23 4.42 44.70
N ARG A 364 26.95 3.61 45.51
CA ARG A 364 27.41 2.28 45.07
C ARG A 364 26.18 1.35 45.03
N PRO A 365 25.98 0.54 43.98
CA PRO A 365 24.96 -0.50 44.00
C PRO A 365 25.33 -1.57 45.04
N GLN A 366 24.40 -1.89 45.95
CA GLN A 366 24.50 -3.07 46.81
C GLN A 366 24.36 -4.34 45.96
N GLU A 367 25.33 -5.25 46.09
CA GLU A 367 25.29 -6.61 45.56
C GLU A 367 24.07 -7.38 46.10
N PHE A 368 23.24 -7.88 45.19
CA PHE A 368 22.28 -8.93 45.51
C PHE A 368 23.00 -10.27 45.55
N LYS A 369 22.94 -10.96 46.70
CA LYS A 369 23.43 -12.33 46.86
C LYS A 369 22.68 -13.28 45.92
N ALA A 370 23.43 -13.98 45.06
CA ALA A 370 22.91 -15.01 44.19
C ALA A 370 22.35 -16.19 45.00
N ILE A 371 21.11 -16.56 44.73
CA ILE A 371 20.51 -17.81 45.22
C ILE A 371 21.10 -18.96 44.38
N ASN A 372 21.81 -19.89 45.04
CA ASN A 372 22.30 -21.11 44.42
C ASN A 372 21.12 -22.00 44.03
N VAL A 373 20.79 -22.07 42.75
CA VAL A 373 19.88 -23.07 42.19
C VAL A 373 20.73 -24.19 41.58
N ASN A 374 20.47 -25.40 42.08
CA ASN A 374 21.16 -26.63 41.74
C ASN A 374 21.08 -26.91 40.23
N LYS A 375 22.22 -26.88 39.52
CA LYS A 375 22.32 -27.14 38.07
C LYS A 375 22.58 -28.62 37.83
N GLN A 376 21.54 -29.42 37.59
CA GLN A 376 21.76 -30.82 37.19
C GLN A 376 20.80 -31.42 36.14
N SER A 377 20.04 -30.63 35.36
CA SER A 377 19.26 -31.19 34.23
C SER A 377 19.33 -30.43 32.89
N THR A 378 20.28 -29.49 32.72
CA THR A 378 20.24 -28.52 31.60
C THR A 378 21.24 -28.76 30.46
N GLN A 379 21.90 -29.91 30.36
CA GLN A 379 22.99 -30.08 29.39
C GLN A 379 22.52 -30.42 27.96
N ARG A 380 21.45 -31.23 27.80
CA ARG A 380 20.91 -31.61 26.47
C ARG A 380 20.14 -30.47 25.78
N HIS A 381 19.36 -29.70 26.52
CA HIS A 381 18.62 -28.53 25.97
C HIS A 381 19.55 -27.40 25.53
N VAL A 382 20.69 -27.21 26.21
CA VAL A 382 21.66 -26.14 25.86
C VAL A 382 22.47 -26.49 24.61
N ALA A 383 22.79 -27.76 24.38
CA ALA A 383 23.46 -28.19 23.15
C ALA A 383 22.54 -28.03 21.91
N GLY A 384 21.27 -28.42 22.02
CA GLY A 384 20.28 -28.24 20.96
C GLY A 384 20.03 -26.77 20.60
N LEU A 385 19.95 -25.89 21.61
CA LEU A 385 19.76 -24.45 21.40
C LEU A 385 20.98 -23.79 20.73
N ARG A 386 22.21 -24.22 21.05
CA ARG A 386 23.42 -23.74 20.37
C ARG A 386 23.49 -24.21 18.92
N LEU A 387 23.19 -25.49 18.67
CA LEU A 387 23.15 -26.04 17.30
C LEU A 387 22.11 -25.30 16.44
N MET A 388 20.92 -25.09 17.00
CA MET A 388 19.85 -24.36 16.32
C MET A 388 20.29 -22.94 15.97
N ARG A 389 20.93 -22.23 16.90
CA ARG A 389 21.33 -20.83 16.70
C ARG A 389 22.53 -20.66 15.78
N HIS A 390 23.55 -21.52 15.86
CA HIS A 390 24.78 -21.38 15.07
C HIS A 390 24.72 -22.01 13.67
N ILE A 391 23.79 -22.94 13.44
CA ILE A 391 23.73 -23.69 12.17
C ILE A 391 22.35 -23.56 11.54
N VAL A 392 21.28 -23.95 12.25
CA VAL A 392 19.93 -24.04 11.66
C VAL A 392 19.41 -22.67 11.25
N VAL A 393 19.58 -21.65 12.09
CA VAL A 393 19.08 -20.30 11.82
C VAL A 393 19.82 -19.62 10.65
N PRO A 394 21.18 -19.55 10.63
CA PRO A 394 21.92 -19.07 9.47
C PRO A 394 21.56 -19.80 8.18
N LEU A 395 21.51 -21.13 8.22
CA LEU A 395 21.16 -21.94 7.06
C LEU A 395 19.73 -21.64 6.59
N GLY A 396 18.78 -21.49 7.52
CA GLY A 396 17.39 -21.16 7.22
C GLY A 396 17.22 -19.82 6.50
N PHE A 397 17.96 -18.78 6.90
CA PHE A 397 17.92 -17.50 6.19
C PHE A 397 18.59 -17.57 4.81
N LEU A 398 19.73 -18.26 4.70
CA LEU A 398 20.42 -18.44 3.42
C LEU A 398 19.55 -19.23 2.43
N THR A 399 18.91 -20.30 2.89
CA THR A 399 17.99 -21.10 2.07
C THR A 399 16.75 -20.30 1.70
N ALA A 400 16.15 -19.54 2.62
CA ALA A 400 15.01 -18.67 2.31
C ALA A 400 15.37 -17.65 1.21
N GLY A 401 16.51 -16.98 1.31
CA GLY A 401 17.00 -16.06 0.28
C GLY A 401 17.25 -16.75 -1.07
N ALA A 402 17.84 -17.95 -1.06
CA ALA A 402 18.06 -18.74 -2.27
C ALA A 402 16.75 -19.20 -2.93
N VAL A 403 15.74 -19.58 -2.13
CA VAL A 403 14.40 -19.95 -2.61
C VAL A 403 13.71 -18.75 -3.24
N VAL A 404 13.69 -17.58 -2.58
CA VAL A 404 13.10 -16.35 -3.12
C VAL A 404 13.78 -15.96 -4.44
N LEU A 405 15.11 -15.97 -4.49
CA LEU A 405 15.86 -15.67 -5.70
C LEU A 405 15.55 -16.67 -6.83
N GLY A 406 15.53 -17.97 -6.51
CA GLY A 406 15.21 -19.02 -7.46
C GLY A 406 13.80 -18.91 -8.04
N LEU A 407 12.80 -18.64 -7.19
CA LEU A 407 11.42 -18.40 -7.60
C LEU A 407 11.30 -17.15 -8.47
N HIS A 408 11.95 -16.05 -8.08
CA HIS A 408 11.95 -14.81 -8.85
C HIS A 408 12.61 -14.97 -10.22
N LEU A 409 13.78 -15.62 -10.28
CA LEU A 409 14.48 -15.91 -11.54
C LEU A 409 13.70 -16.88 -12.42
N ARG A 410 13.04 -17.89 -11.85
CA ARG A 410 12.16 -18.80 -12.59
C ARG A 410 10.99 -18.04 -13.22
N ALA A 411 10.32 -17.17 -12.46
CA ALA A 411 9.20 -16.37 -12.97
C ALA A 411 9.67 -15.39 -14.07
N ALA A 412 10.83 -14.75 -13.87
CA ALA A 412 11.44 -13.89 -14.89
C ALA A 412 11.85 -14.67 -16.15
N HIS A 413 12.33 -15.91 -15.98
CA HIS A 413 12.68 -16.78 -17.09
C HIS A 413 11.43 -17.20 -17.89
N LEU A 414 10.36 -17.63 -17.22
CA LEU A 414 9.08 -17.99 -17.85
C LEU A 414 8.53 -16.85 -18.71
N ALA A 415 8.55 -15.62 -18.19
CA ALA A 415 8.11 -14.44 -18.94
C ALA A 415 9.03 -14.13 -20.14
N LYS A 416 10.33 -14.41 -20.05
CA LYS A 416 11.31 -14.17 -21.13
C LYS A 416 11.25 -15.23 -22.23
N THR A 417 10.93 -16.47 -21.89
CA THR A 417 10.83 -17.60 -22.83
C THR A 417 9.43 -17.81 -23.37
N ALA A 418 8.50 -16.91 -23.07
CA ALA A 418 7.15 -16.92 -23.60
C ALA A 418 7.15 -16.88 -25.13
N ASP A 419 6.18 -17.55 -25.74
CA ASP A 419 6.02 -17.56 -27.19
C ASP A 419 5.83 -16.14 -27.74
N THR A 420 6.36 -15.91 -28.94
CA THR A 420 6.33 -14.58 -29.56
C THR A 420 4.91 -14.14 -29.87
N SER A 421 4.01 -15.05 -30.25
CA SER A 421 2.59 -14.72 -30.49
C SER A 421 1.90 -14.27 -29.21
N THR A 422 2.12 -14.97 -28.09
CA THR A 422 1.58 -14.60 -26.77
C THR A 422 2.11 -13.25 -26.30
N MET A 423 3.41 -12.99 -26.48
CA MET A 423 4.01 -11.73 -26.07
C MET A 423 3.58 -10.53 -26.92
N LYS A 424 3.24 -10.73 -28.20
CA LYS A 424 2.66 -9.68 -29.05
C LYS A 424 1.31 -9.20 -28.53
N MET A 425 0.54 -10.09 -27.91
CA MET A 425 -0.78 -9.76 -27.37
C MET A 425 -0.71 -9.23 -25.93
N CYS A 426 0.39 -9.48 -25.24
CA CYS A 426 0.52 -9.10 -23.85
C CYS A 426 1.03 -7.68 -23.68
N LEU A 427 0.13 -6.72 -23.42
CA LEU A 427 0.50 -5.34 -23.13
C LEU A 427 1.19 -5.19 -21.78
N GLN A 428 0.77 -6.01 -20.80
CA GLN A 428 1.30 -5.92 -19.45
C GLN A 428 1.57 -7.29 -18.83
N GLY A 429 2.86 -7.66 -18.74
CA GLY A 429 3.30 -8.92 -18.15
C GLY A 429 3.57 -8.86 -16.64
N LEU A 430 3.17 -9.92 -15.93
CA LEU A 430 3.44 -10.15 -14.51
C LEU A 430 4.48 -11.26 -14.30
N ARG A 431 4.99 -11.42 -13.08
CA ARG A 431 5.99 -12.45 -12.74
C ARG A 431 5.68 -13.18 -11.42
N PRO A 432 4.48 -13.76 -11.27
CA PRO A 432 4.13 -14.48 -10.05
C PRO A 432 5.01 -15.73 -9.91
N TRP A 433 5.49 -15.98 -8.71
CA TRP A 433 6.51 -17.01 -8.43
C TRP A 433 6.09 -18.44 -8.77
N PHE A 434 4.78 -18.71 -8.71
CA PHE A 434 4.21 -20.04 -8.90
C PHE A 434 3.42 -20.17 -10.20
N ALA A 435 3.52 -19.19 -11.12
CA ALA A 435 2.92 -19.33 -12.43
C ALA A 435 3.46 -20.56 -13.16
N VAL A 436 2.53 -21.24 -13.83
CA VAL A 436 2.83 -22.33 -14.76
C VAL A 436 2.85 -21.78 -16.19
N ASN A 437 1.93 -20.85 -16.47
CA ASN A 437 1.75 -20.23 -17.78
C ASN A 437 2.18 -18.76 -17.78
N VAL A 438 2.24 -18.17 -18.97
CA VAL A 438 2.57 -16.75 -19.14
C VAL A 438 1.51 -15.90 -18.45
N SER A 439 1.95 -15.03 -17.54
CA SER A 439 1.05 -14.17 -16.77
C SER A 439 0.97 -12.79 -17.42
N CYS A 440 -0.18 -12.49 -17.99
CA CYS A 440 -0.48 -11.19 -18.58
C CYS A 440 -1.70 -10.58 -17.88
N SER A 441 -1.59 -9.34 -17.39
CA SER A 441 -2.73 -8.63 -16.80
C SER A 441 -3.61 -7.97 -17.85
N VAL A 442 -3.02 -7.39 -18.88
CA VAL A 442 -3.75 -6.68 -19.95
C VAL A 442 -3.43 -7.35 -21.28
N LEU A 443 -4.45 -7.98 -21.85
CA LEU A 443 -4.36 -8.64 -23.14
C LEU A 443 -4.99 -7.76 -24.22
N LYS A 444 -4.28 -7.60 -25.33
CA LYS A 444 -4.76 -6.93 -26.53
C LYS A 444 -4.60 -7.84 -27.73
N PHE A 445 -5.72 -8.34 -28.24
CA PHE A 445 -5.78 -9.24 -29.37
C PHE A 445 -6.23 -8.47 -30.62
N ASN A 446 -5.31 -8.29 -31.56
CA ASN A 446 -5.59 -7.58 -32.82
C ASN A 446 -5.65 -8.58 -33.97
N CYS A 447 -6.85 -8.86 -34.49
CA CYS A 447 -7.06 -9.82 -35.58
C CYS A 447 -6.29 -9.41 -36.85
N TYR A 448 -6.29 -8.11 -37.19
CA TYR A 448 -5.55 -7.57 -38.32
C TYR A 448 -4.03 -7.80 -38.20
N LYS A 449 -3.41 -7.46 -37.07
CA LYS A 449 -1.97 -7.67 -36.82
C LYS A 449 -1.59 -9.16 -36.75
N GLN A 450 -2.54 -10.03 -36.41
CA GLN A 450 -2.35 -11.48 -36.40
C GLN A 450 -2.65 -12.14 -37.75
N GLY A 451 -3.24 -11.41 -38.71
CA GLY A 451 -3.62 -11.95 -40.02
C GLY A 451 -4.76 -12.98 -39.97
N VAL A 452 -5.66 -12.84 -38.99
CA VAL A 452 -6.83 -13.72 -38.80
C VAL A 452 -8.12 -12.90 -38.84
N LEU A 453 -9.25 -13.55 -39.08
CA LEU A 453 -10.57 -12.89 -39.07
C LEU A 453 -11.20 -12.85 -37.68
N THR A 454 -10.83 -13.82 -36.83
CA THR A 454 -11.36 -14.04 -35.49
C THR A 454 -10.31 -14.72 -34.62
N PRO A 455 -10.29 -14.49 -33.28
CA PRO A 455 -9.46 -15.29 -32.37
C PRO A 455 -9.87 -16.77 -32.41
N ALA A 456 -8.89 -17.68 -32.40
CA ALA A 456 -9.18 -19.10 -32.23
C ALA A 456 -9.80 -19.38 -30.84
N SER A 457 -10.59 -20.44 -30.71
CA SER A 457 -11.30 -20.77 -29.47
C SER A 457 -10.35 -21.05 -28.28
N ASP A 458 -9.19 -21.65 -28.57
CA ASP A 458 -8.11 -21.97 -27.63
C ASP A 458 -7.04 -20.87 -27.53
N GLN A 459 -7.20 -19.76 -28.25
CA GLN A 459 -6.20 -18.70 -28.37
C GLN A 459 -5.73 -18.12 -27.02
N LEU A 460 -6.61 -18.17 -26.01
CA LEU A 460 -6.38 -17.64 -24.67
C LEU A 460 -5.93 -18.72 -23.68
N ASP A 461 -5.89 -19.99 -24.08
CA ASP A 461 -5.71 -21.11 -23.15
C ASP A 461 -4.31 -21.20 -22.54
N HIS A 462 -3.32 -20.65 -23.23
CA HIS A 462 -1.92 -20.59 -22.81
C HIS A 462 -1.63 -19.49 -21.77
N LEU A 463 -2.61 -18.65 -21.44
CA LEU A 463 -2.47 -17.61 -20.43
C LEU A 463 -2.74 -18.16 -19.03
N GLN A 464 -2.05 -17.58 -18.06
CA GLN A 464 -2.30 -17.83 -16.65
C GLN A 464 -3.63 -17.16 -16.26
N SER A 465 -4.62 -17.95 -15.86
CA SER A 465 -6.01 -17.50 -15.73
C SER A 465 -6.26 -16.50 -14.61
N ASP A 466 -5.51 -16.57 -13.50
CA ASP A 466 -5.57 -15.62 -12.39
C ASP A 466 -4.81 -14.32 -12.67
N ALA A 467 -4.02 -14.25 -13.75
CA ALA A 467 -3.27 -13.05 -14.10
C ALA A 467 -4.12 -12.04 -14.89
N VAL A 468 -4.95 -12.51 -15.82
CA VAL A 468 -5.71 -11.67 -16.77
C VAL A 468 -6.76 -10.84 -16.06
N MET A 469 -6.79 -9.54 -16.39
CA MET A 469 -7.58 -8.50 -15.75
C MET A 469 -8.37 -7.68 -16.76
N ALA A 470 -7.79 -7.40 -17.93
CA ALA A 470 -8.48 -6.72 -19.01
C ALA A 470 -8.18 -7.43 -20.32
N VAL A 471 -9.20 -7.58 -21.15
CA VAL A 471 -9.08 -8.14 -22.50
C VAL A 471 -9.65 -7.15 -23.49
N ILE A 472 -8.85 -6.80 -24.50
CA ILE A 472 -9.22 -5.92 -25.60
C ILE A 472 -9.15 -6.74 -26.88
N PHE A 473 -10.26 -6.87 -27.60
CA PHE A 473 -10.28 -7.44 -28.95
C PHE A 473 -10.43 -6.29 -29.94
N GLU A 474 -9.56 -6.25 -30.95
CA GLU A 474 -9.58 -5.19 -31.94
C GLU A 474 -9.45 -5.68 -33.38
N HIS A 475 -10.14 -4.97 -34.29
CA HIS A 475 -10.06 -5.16 -35.74
C HIS A 475 -10.38 -6.57 -36.22
N CYS A 476 -11.43 -7.17 -35.67
CA CYS A 476 -11.88 -8.52 -35.99
C CYS A 476 -13.14 -8.48 -36.89
N PRO A 477 -13.01 -8.72 -38.21
CA PRO A 477 -14.12 -8.59 -39.16
C PRO A 477 -15.17 -9.71 -39.08
N GLU A 478 -14.85 -10.85 -38.46
CA GLU A 478 -15.78 -11.97 -38.24
C GLU A 478 -15.68 -12.46 -36.79
N PHE A 479 -15.82 -11.54 -35.83
CA PHE A 479 -15.54 -11.80 -34.43
C PHE A 479 -16.48 -12.84 -33.82
N GLU A 480 -15.89 -13.89 -33.27
CA GLU A 480 -16.54 -14.88 -32.42
C GLU A 480 -15.92 -14.79 -31.03
N MET A 481 -16.75 -14.64 -29.99
CA MET A 481 -16.25 -14.57 -28.62
C MET A 481 -15.66 -15.92 -28.19
N PRO A 482 -14.35 -16.00 -27.82
CA PRO A 482 -13.77 -17.26 -27.40
C PRO A 482 -14.41 -17.78 -26.09
N PRO A 483 -14.86 -19.04 -26.00
CA PRO A 483 -15.38 -19.62 -24.75
C PRO A 483 -14.38 -19.59 -23.60
N SER A 484 -13.08 -19.52 -23.91
CA SER A 484 -11.98 -19.41 -22.95
C SER A 484 -12.04 -18.13 -22.10
N ILE A 485 -12.82 -17.10 -22.49
CA ILE A 485 -13.06 -15.89 -21.68
C ILE A 485 -13.54 -16.23 -20.26
N ARG A 486 -14.33 -17.30 -20.13
CA ARG A 486 -14.92 -17.83 -18.88
C ARG A 486 -13.91 -18.30 -17.84
N ARG A 487 -12.65 -18.50 -18.24
CA ARG A 487 -11.59 -18.95 -17.33
C ARG A 487 -11.05 -17.81 -16.45
N PHE A 488 -11.30 -16.56 -16.82
CA PHE A 488 -10.65 -15.40 -16.21
C PHE A 488 -11.48 -14.85 -15.04
N ARG A 489 -11.33 -15.48 -13.87
CA ARG A 489 -12.04 -15.08 -12.65
C ARG A 489 -11.70 -13.67 -12.16
N ASN A 490 -10.50 -13.20 -12.46
CA ASN A 490 -10.01 -11.87 -12.06
C ASN A 490 -10.19 -10.82 -13.18
N LEU A 491 -10.99 -11.13 -14.21
CA LEU A 491 -11.33 -10.19 -15.27
C LEU A 491 -12.11 -9.02 -14.67
N LEU A 492 -11.54 -7.83 -14.78
CA LEU A 492 -12.21 -6.56 -14.47
C LEU A 492 -12.99 -6.03 -15.66
N GLY A 493 -12.52 -6.21 -16.88
CA GLY A 493 -13.24 -5.67 -18.02
C GLY A 493 -12.86 -6.23 -19.36
N LEU A 494 -13.77 -6.01 -20.29
CA LEU A 494 -13.72 -6.48 -21.65
C LEU A 494 -14.00 -5.30 -22.58
N GLU A 495 -13.17 -5.14 -23.59
CA GLU A 495 -13.36 -4.14 -24.63
C GLU A 495 -13.38 -4.79 -26.01
N LEU A 496 -14.37 -4.41 -26.81
CA LEU A 496 -14.46 -4.71 -28.23
C LEU A 496 -14.28 -3.41 -29.02
N TRP A 497 -13.27 -3.36 -29.88
CA TRP A 497 -12.98 -2.19 -30.70
C TRP A 497 -12.93 -2.53 -32.18
N ASN A 498 -13.77 -1.91 -33.00
CA ASN A 498 -13.80 -2.15 -34.45
C ASN A 498 -13.92 -3.65 -34.78
N VAL A 499 -15.03 -4.25 -34.34
CA VAL A 499 -15.30 -5.68 -34.55
C VAL A 499 -16.69 -5.88 -35.17
N SER A 500 -16.86 -6.96 -35.94
CA SER A 500 -18.18 -7.39 -36.38
C SER A 500 -18.53 -8.72 -35.71
N ILE A 501 -19.46 -8.69 -34.76
CA ILE A 501 -19.86 -9.87 -33.97
C ILE A 501 -20.67 -10.80 -34.86
N VAL A 502 -20.09 -11.97 -35.13
CA VAL A 502 -20.77 -13.10 -35.80
C VAL A 502 -21.42 -14.01 -34.78
N ASN A 503 -20.72 -14.33 -33.69
CA ASN A 503 -21.25 -15.14 -32.60
C ASN A 503 -20.73 -14.69 -31.23
N TRP A 504 -21.64 -14.49 -30.29
CA TRP A 504 -21.34 -14.39 -28.86
C TRP A 504 -22.52 -14.98 -28.09
N GLY A 505 -22.51 -16.31 -28.02
CA GLY A 505 -23.59 -17.12 -27.45
C GLY A 505 -23.42 -17.41 -25.96
N GLU A 506 -24.32 -18.27 -25.45
CA GLU A 506 -24.36 -18.72 -24.06
C GLU A 506 -23.14 -19.54 -23.65
N GLU A 507 -22.34 -20.05 -24.58
CA GLU A 507 -21.08 -20.77 -24.33
C GLU A 507 -19.94 -19.84 -23.89
N ALA A 508 -20.04 -18.55 -24.21
CA ALA A 508 -19.07 -17.52 -23.88
C ALA A 508 -19.71 -16.33 -23.14
N ALA A 509 -20.88 -16.53 -22.54
CA ALA A 509 -21.57 -15.50 -21.78
C ALA A 509 -20.77 -15.08 -20.54
N LEU A 510 -20.82 -13.78 -20.25
CA LEU A 510 -20.40 -13.20 -18.98
C LEU A 510 -21.34 -13.70 -17.88
N ASN A 511 -20.80 -13.95 -16.69
CA ASN A 511 -21.53 -14.66 -15.65
C ASN A 511 -20.99 -14.32 -14.25
N ALA A 512 -21.89 -14.21 -13.28
CA ALA A 512 -21.59 -13.88 -11.90
C ALA A 512 -20.58 -14.82 -11.21
N ASP A 513 -20.71 -16.12 -11.40
CA ASP A 513 -19.85 -17.11 -10.74
C ASP A 513 -18.46 -17.17 -11.38
N LEU A 514 -18.40 -16.87 -12.68
CA LEU A 514 -17.18 -16.96 -13.47
C LEU A 514 -16.35 -15.68 -13.45
N HIS A 515 -16.98 -14.50 -13.36
CA HIS A 515 -16.30 -13.20 -13.41
C HIS A 515 -16.74 -12.29 -12.26
N PRO A 516 -16.52 -12.69 -10.99
CA PRO A 516 -17.04 -11.95 -9.82
C PRO A 516 -16.49 -10.52 -9.69
N GLU A 517 -15.31 -10.25 -10.27
CA GLU A 517 -14.62 -8.96 -10.18
C GLU A 517 -14.86 -8.05 -11.40
N MET A 518 -15.65 -8.50 -12.40
CA MET A 518 -15.85 -7.71 -13.61
C MET A 518 -16.70 -6.48 -13.34
N ILE A 519 -16.24 -5.31 -13.79
CA ILE A 519 -16.83 -4.00 -13.51
C ILE A 519 -17.26 -3.24 -14.77
N PHE A 520 -16.62 -3.47 -15.91
CA PHE A 520 -16.88 -2.72 -17.14
C PHE A 520 -16.95 -3.59 -18.38
N LEU A 521 -17.80 -3.20 -19.32
CA LEU A 521 -17.86 -3.71 -20.68
C LEU A 521 -17.92 -2.53 -21.66
N ILE A 522 -16.99 -2.49 -22.61
CA ILE A 522 -16.91 -1.43 -23.62
C ILE A 522 -17.05 -2.06 -25.01
N MET A 523 -17.91 -1.49 -25.85
CA MET A 523 -18.11 -1.92 -27.24
C MET A 523 -18.15 -0.68 -28.15
N VAL A 524 -17.09 -0.48 -28.93
CA VAL A 524 -16.94 0.71 -29.78
C VAL A 524 -16.64 0.32 -31.21
N TYR A 525 -17.26 0.98 -32.19
CA TYR A 525 -17.21 0.57 -33.60
C TYR A 525 -17.61 -0.90 -33.77
N THR A 526 -18.65 -1.32 -33.06
CA THR A 526 -19.08 -2.72 -33.07
C THR A 526 -20.25 -2.90 -34.02
N ASN A 527 -20.09 -3.80 -35.00
CA ASN A 527 -21.19 -4.24 -35.85
C ASN A 527 -21.84 -5.49 -35.25
N MET A 528 -23.15 -5.46 -35.02
CA MET A 528 -23.94 -6.55 -34.45
C MET A 528 -25.34 -6.57 -35.07
N THR A 529 -25.91 -7.77 -35.25
CA THR A 529 -27.30 -7.91 -35.72
C THR A 529 -28.30 -7.55 -34.62
N GLU A 530 -28.00 -7.97 -33.41
CA GLU A 530 -28.76 -7.76 -32.18
C GLU A 530 -27.80 -7.73 -31.00
N LEU A 531 -28.29 -7.32 -29.83
CA LEU A 531 -27.48 -7.37 -28.62
C LEU A 531 -27.11 -8.83 -28.29
N PRO A 532 -25.84 -9.17 -28.06
CA PRO A 532 -25.44 -10.57 -27.97
C PRO A 532 -26.04 -11.33 -26.79
N ARG A 533 -26.36 -12.62 -26.99
CA ARG A 533 -26.81 -13.51 -25.90
C ARG A 533 -25.83 -13.56 -24.75
N GLY A 534 -24.53 -13.48 -25.02
CA GLY A 534 -23.51 -13.49 -23.99
C GLY A 534 -23.53 -12.34 -23.00
N VAL A 535 -24.27 -11.26 -23.27
CA VAL A 535 -24.52 -10.13 -22.35
C VAL A 535 -25.97 -10.04 -21.89
N LEU A 536 -26.81 -11.00 -22.27
CA LEU A 536 -28.22 -11.13 -21.87
C LEU A 536 -28.45 -12.35 -20.96
N THR A 537 -27.52 -13.31 -20.93
CA THR A 537 -27.62 -14.48 -20.04
C THR A 537 -27.39 -14.08 -18.59
N ALA A 538 -28.47 -14.01 -17.80
CA ALA A 538 -28.40 -13.78 -16.36
C ALA A 538 -27.90 -15.01 -15.57
N PRO A 539 -27.28 -14.82 -14.38
CA PRO A 539 -26.90 -13.54 -13.79
C PRO A 539 -25.57 -13.01 -14.36
N LEU A 540 -25.55 -11.73 -14.73
CA LEU A 540 -24.32 -11.02 -15.07
C LEU A 540 -23.43 -10.80 -13.83
N PRO A 541 -22.13 -10.50 -14.02
CA PRO A 541 -21.22 -10.17 -12.94
C PRO A 541 -21.79 -9.16 -11.94
N PRO A 542 -21.69 -9.42 -10.62
CA PRO A 542 -22.35 -8.61 -9.60
C PRO A 542 -21.76 -7.19 -9.49
N LEU A 543 -20.51 -6.99 -9.93
CA LEU A 543 -19.84 -5.69 -9.93
C LEU A 543 -19.89 -4.97 -11.28
N LEU A 544 -20.47 -5.59 -12.33
CA LEU A 544 -20.55 -4.99 -13.66
C LEU A 544 -21.54 -3.83 -13.62
N GLY A 545 -20.99 -2.65 -13.35
CA GLY A 545 -21.72 -1.41 -13.14
C GLY A 545 -21.64 -0.47 -14.34
N ASP A 546 -20.67 -0.67 -15.23
CA ASP A 546 -20.32 0.25 -16.29
C ASP A 546 -20.42 -0.45 -17.64
N ILE A 547 -21.35 -0.01 -18.50
CA ILE A 547 -21.48 -0.54 -19.86
C ILE A 547 -21.53 0.62 -20.84
N GLU A 548 -20.58 0.64 -21.76
CA GLU A 548 -20.46 1.68 -22.78
C GLU A 548 -20.51 1.03 -24.16
N ILE A 549 -21.45 1.48 -24.97
CA ILE A 549 -21.72 1.02 -26.32
C ILE A 549 -21.76 2.26 -27.20
N SER A 550 -20.74 2.46 -28.02
CA SER A 550 -20.63 3.69 -28.81
C SER A 550 -20.32 3.38 -30.27
N ILE A 551 -21.00 4.09 -31.18
CA ILE A 551 -20.79 3.97 -32.63
C ILE A 551 -21.03 2.53 -33.10
N THR A 552 -22.30 2.15 -33.14
CA THR A 552 -22.72 0.80 -33.54
C THR A 552 -23.84 0.87 -34.58
N ASN A 553 -24.18 -0.28 -35.16
CA ASN A 553 -25.35 -0.41 -36.02
C ASN A 553 -26.58 -0.95 -35.26
N LEU A 554 -26.58 -0.95 -33.92
CA LEU A 554 -27.66 -1.48 -33.11
C LEU A 554 -28.94 -0.67 -33.36
N THR A 555 -30.05 -1.35 -33.64
CA THR A 555 -31.33 -0.68 -33.99
C THR A 555 -32.42 -0.85 -32.94
N PHE A 556 -32.22 -1.73 -31.95
CA PHE A 556 -33.21 -2.13 -30.97
C PHE A 556 -32.53 -2.65 -29.70
N VAL A 557 -33.11 -2.35 -28.54
CA VAL A 557 -32.67 -2.84 -27.22
C VAL A 557 -33.78 -3.71 -26.62
N PRO A 558 -33.54 -4.99 -26.33
CA PRO A 558 -34.60 -5.90 -25.91
C PRO A 558 -35.03 -5.69 -24.45
N ASP A 559 -36.32 -5.90 -24.15
CA ASP A 559 -36.87 -5.75 -22.79
C ASP A 559 -36.23 -6.68 -21.76
N GLU A 560 -35.82 -7.89 -22.16
CA GLU A 560 -35.14 -8.86 -21.28
C GLU A 560 -33.78 -8.34 -20.76
N LEU A 561 -33.23 -7.30 -21.37
CA LEU A 561 -32.04 -6.61 -20.85
C LEU A 561 -32.26 -6.14 -19.42
N ALA A 562 -33.45 -5.65 -19.09
CA ALA A 562 -33.74 -5.11 -17.75
C ALA A 562 -33.55 -6.16 -16.64
N ASP A 563 -33.84 -7.43 -16.95
CA ASP A 563 -33.64 -8.54 -16.03
C ASP A 563 -32.14 -8.91 -15.92
N ALA A 564 -31.44 -8.96 -17.06
CA ALA A 564 -30.04 -9.33 -17.13
C ALA A 564 -29.11 -8.28 -16.47
N TRP A 565 -29.40 -6.99 -16.65
CA TRP A 565 -28.56 -5.85 -16.28
C TRP A 565 -28.96 -5.23 -14.93
N SER A 566 -29.49 -6.05 -14.02
CA SER A 566 -30.00 -5.61 -12.70
C SER A 566 -28.97 -4.93 -11.79
N ASN A 567 -27.66 -5.02 -12.09
CA ASN A 567 -26.58 -4.38 -11.32
C ASN A 567 -25.87 -3.23 -12.06
N VAL A 568 -26.27 -2.90 -13.28
CA VAL A 568 -25.64 -1.84 -14.07
C VAL A 568 -26.03 -0.46 -13.50
N ARG A 569 -25.06 0.44 -13.39
CA ARG A 569 -25.17 1.76 -12.74
C ARG A 569 -24.89 2.93 -13.69
N LEU A 570 -24.17 2.67 -14.77
CA LEU A 570 -23.83 3.62 -15.83
C LEU A 570 -24.04 2.89 -17.16
N VAL A 571 -24.81 3.51 -18.05
CA VAL A 571 -24.97 3.06 -19.43
C VAL A 571 -24.76 4.23 -20.37
N TYR A 572 -23.78 4.09 -21.24
CA TYR A 572 -23.65 4.92 -22.43
C TYR A 572 -24.02 4.06 -23.64
N LEU A 573 -25.08 4.44 -24.35
CA LEU A 573 -25.44 3.89 -25.64
C LEU A 573 -25.52 5.09 -26.58
N GLU A 574 -24.49 5.31 -27.39
CA GLU A 574 -24.35 6.53 -28.19
C GLU A 574 -24.07 6.16 -29.65
N HIS A 575 -24.57 6.98 -30.59
CA HIS A 575 -24.39 6.77 -32.03
C HIS A 575 -24.88 5.40 -32.50
N ALA A 576 -26.01 4.94 -31.97
CA ALA A 576 -26.70 3.74 -32.42
C ALA A 576 -27.99 4.16 -33.14
N PRO A 577 -28.25 3.73 -34.39
CA PRO A 577 -29.44 4.14 -35.13
C PRO A 577 -30.70 3.41 -34.63
N LEU A 578 -31.11 3.72 -33.40
CA LEU A 578 -32.25 3.11 -32.72
C LEU A 578 -33.55 3.50 -33.43
N LYS A 579 -34.40 2.49 -33.65
CA LYS A 579 -35.71 2.71 -34.28
C LYS A 579 -36.80 3.08 -33.27
N GLU A 580 -36.55 2.82 -32.00
CA GLU A 580 -37.47 3.06 -30.90
C GLU A 580 -36.72 3.43 -29.63
N PHE A 581 -37.43 4.01 -28.66
CA PHE A 581 -36.84 4.44 -27.40
C PHE A 581 -36.54 3.23 -26.49
N PRO A 582 -35.31 3.07 -25.97
CA PRO A 582 -34.89 1.88 -25.23
C PRO A 582 -35.34 1.92 -23.77
N THR A 583 -36.64 1.72 -23.51
CA THR A 583 -37.21 1.79 -22.14
C THR A 583 -36.58 0.82 -21.15
N ALA A 584 -36.01 -0.30 -21.62
CA ALA A 584 -35.29 -1.26 -20.81
C ALA A 584 -34.14 -0.62 -19.99
N LEU A 585 -33.46 0.40 -20.53
CA LEU A 585 -32.37 1.10 -19.85
C LEU A 585 -32.82 1.96 -18.67
N PHE A 586 -34.12 2.25 -18.57
CA PHE A 586 -34.71 3.01 -17.47
C PHE A 586 -35.37 2.10 -16.41
N LYS A 587 -35.51 0.79 -16.71
CA LYS A 587 -35.96 -0.23 -15.75
C LYS A 587 -34.83 -0.78 -14.88
N ILE A 588 -33.57 -0.54 -15.27
CA ILE A 588 -32.37 -0.91 -14.50
C ILE A 588 -31.97 0.22 -13.54
N PRO A 589 -31.20 -0.07 -12.48
CA PRO A 589 -30.73 0.94 -11.52
C PRO A 589 -29.56 1.80 -12.04
N SER A 590 -29.61 2.23 -13.31
CA SER A 590 -28.59 3.10 -13.90
C SER A 590 -28.80 4.56 -13.48
N LEU A 591 -27.83 5.12 -12.76
CA LEU A 591 -27.83 6.53 -12.34
C LEU A 591 -27.40 7.47 -13.47
N SER A 592 -26.67 6.97 -14.46
CA SER A 592 -26.22 7.75 -15.62
C SER A 592 -26.61 7.03 -16.90
N VAL A 593 -27.44 7.68 -17.73
CA VAL A 593 -27.89 7.15 -19.01
C VAL A 593 -27.58 8.17 -20.10
N SER A 594 -26.71 7.80 -21.04
CA SER A 594 -26.45 8.59 -22.23
C SER A 594 -27.05 7.90 -23.44
N LEU A 595 -27.91 8.63 -24.15
CA LEU A 595 -28.52 8.28 -25.44
C LEU A 595 -28.29 9.42 -26.43
N ILE A 596 -27.03 9.67 -26.79
CA ILE A 596 -26.62 10.78 -27.64
C ILE A 596 -26.57 10.33 -29.11
N ASP A 597 -27.19 11.11 -29.99
CA ASP A 597 -27.16 10.89 -31.45
C ASP A 597 -27.63 9.47 -31.86
N ASP A 598 -28.73 9.00 -31.25
CA ASP A 598 -29.27 7.66 -31.51
C ASP A 598 -30.48 7.64 -32.47
N GLY A 599 -30.85 8.80 -33.02
CA GLY A 599 -32.00 8.93 -33.93
C GLY A 599 -33.37 8.91 -33.24
N LEU A 600 -33.44 9.24 -31.95
CA LEU A 600 -34.68 9.22 -31.18
C LEU A 600 -35.59 10.42 -31.52
N HIS A 601 -36.82 10.15 -31.92
CA HIS A 601 -37.79 11.21 -32.27
C HIS A 601 -38.72 11.63 -31.13
N SER A 602 -38.88 10.79 -30.11
CA SER A 602 -39.79 11.01 -28.99
C SER A 602 -39.34 10.23 -27.78
N ILE A 603 -39.63 10.77 -26.60
CA ILE A 603 -39.46 10.11 -25.31
C ILE A 603 -40.85 9.65 -24.82
N PRO A 604 -41.02 8.43 -24.28
CA PRO A 604 -42.28 8.00 -23.69
C PRO A 604 -42.73 8.94 -22.56
N ASP A 605 -43.99 9.39 -22.60
CA ASP A 605 -44.54 10.31 -21.59
C ASP A 605 -44.54 9.72 -20.17
N ASP A 606 -44.57 8.40 -20.06
CA ASP A 606 -44.60 7.68 -18.79
C ASP A 606 -43.19 7.27 -18.29
N LEU A 607 -42.13 7.68 -19.00
CA LEU A 607 -40.75 7.28 -18.70
C LEU A 607 -40.34 7.59 -17.26
N PHE A 608 -40.62 8.80 -16.80
CA PHE A 608 -40.23 9.30 -15.47
C PHE A 608 -41.33 9.18 -14.42
N THR A 609 -42.47 8.57 -14.76
CA THR A 609 -43.59 8.36 -13.83
C THR A 609 -43.77 6.90 -13.46
N THR A 610 -43.78 6.00 -14.45
CA THR A 610 -44.05 4.56 -14.25
C THR A 610 -42.91 3.66 -14.68
N VAL A 611 -42.16 4.01 -15.74
CA VAL A 611 -41.10 3.14 -16.28
C VAL A 611 -39.85 3.18 -15.41
N SER A 612 -39.40 4.39 -15.04
CA SER A 612 -38.24 4.58 -14.18
C SER A 612 -38.52 4.14 -12.75
N LEU A 613 -37.63 3.31 -12.21
CA LEU A 613 -37.71 2.80 -10.85
C LEU A 613 -36.87 3.62 -9.85
N LEU A 614 -36.07 4.58 -10.33
CA LEU A 614 -35.10 5.32 -9.53
C LEU A 614 -35.68 6.64 -9.03
N ASP A 615 -35.31 7.07 -7.82
CA ASP A 615 -35.68 8.39 -7.29
C ASP A 615 -34.64 9.46 -7.62
N GLU A 616 -33.50 9.08 -8.18
CA GLU A 616 -32.44 9.99 -8.57
C GLU A 616 -31.69 9.49 -9.81
N TYR A 617 -31.46 10.40 -10.75
CA TYR A 617 -30.48 10.27 -11.81
C TYR A 617 -29.34 11.26 -11.56
N LEU A 618 -28.11 10.75 -11.64
CA LEU A 618 -26.94 11.60 -11.75
C LEU A 618 -26.98 12.31 -13.11
N GLU A 619 -27.07 11.57 -14.21
CA GLU A 619 -27.00 12.16 -15.54
C GLU A 619 -27.97 11.50 -16.52
N ILE A 620 -28.64 12.33 -17.32
CA ILE A 620 -29.41 11.91 -18.49
C ILE A 620 -28.97 12.77 -19.67
N ALA A 621 -28.53 12.13 -20.75
CA ALA A 621 -28.19 12.81 -21.98
C ALA A 621 -29.02 12.28 -23.15
N PHE A 622 -29.71 13.19 -23.83
CA PHE A 622 -30.50 12.95 -25.04
C PHE A 622 -30.07 13.87 -26.19
N SER A 623 -28.90 14.50 -26.08
CA SER A 623 -28.39 15.48 -27.03
C SER A 623 -28.31 14.91 -28.44
N TYR A 624 -28.42 15.78 -29.45
CA TYR A 624 -28.35 15.42 -30.89
C TYR A 624 -29.43 14.45 -31.37
N ASN A 625 -30.54 14.30 -30.63
CA ASN A 625 -31.71 13.56 -31.11
C ASN A 625 -32.80 14.52 -31.61
N PRO A 626 -33.56 14.18 -32.66
CA PRO A 626 -34.68 14.99 -33.18
C PRO A 626 -35.94 14.96 -32.29
N ILE A 627 -35.76 15.10 -30.97
CA ILE A 627 -36.81 15.07 -29.95
C ILE A 627 -37.50 16.43 -29.91
N LYS A 628 -38.83 16.43 -30.02
CA LYS A 628 -39.65 17.65 -30.10
C LYS A 628 -40.23 18.08 -28.76
N GLU A 629 -40.46 17.12 -27.88
CA GLU A 629 -41.13 17.32 -26.60
C GLU A 629 -40.49 16.40 -25.55
N LEU A 630 -40.34 16.92 -24.33
CA LEU A 630 -39.97 16.13 -23.14
C LEU A 630 -41.25 15.59 -22.47
N PRO A 631 -41.18 14.50 -21.69
CA PRO A 631 -42.32 13.98 -20.95
C PRO A 631 -43.03 15.06 -20.14
N SER A 632 -44.35 15.10 -20.18
CA SER A 632 -45.14 16.18 -19.56
C SER A 632 -45.02 16.24 -18.02
N SER A 633 -44.66 15.14 -17.37
CA SER A 633 -44.56 15.04 -15.92
C SER A 633 -43.50 14.02 -15.48
N ILE A 634 -43.05 14.16 -14.23
CA ILE A 634 -42.18 13.21 -13.53
C ILE A 634 -42.83 12.83 -12.20
N LYS A 635 -42.45 11.69 -11.61
CA LYS A 635 -42.94 11.31 -10.28
C LYS A 635 -42.45 12.28 -9.20
N ASP A 636 -43.26 12.47 -8.17
CA ASP A 636 -42.88 13.28 -7.00
C ASP A 636 -41.60 12.73 -6.35
N GLY A 637 -40.61 13.60 -6.16
CA GLY A 637 -39.34 13.26 -5.52
C GLY A 637 -38.26 12.73 -6.46
N LEU A 638 -38.54 12.53 -7.76
CA LEU A 638 -37.49 12.22 -8.73
C LEU A 638 -36.58 13.44 -8.93
N LEU A 639 -35.29 13.27 -8.71
CA LEU A 639 -34.26 14.28 -8.99
C LEU A 639 -33.42 13.89 -10.20
N ILE A 640 -33.28 14.80 -11.17
CA ILE A 640 -32.31 14.68 -12.26
C ILE A 640 -31.24 15.75 -12.02
N ASN A 641 -30.00 15.36 -11.75
CA ASN A 641 -28.94 16.33 -11.44
C ASN A 641 -28.40 17.01 -12.71
N TYR A 642 -28.08 16.22 -13.74
CA TYR A 642 -27.56 16.68 -15.02
C TYR A 642 -28.48 16.24 -16.15
N LEU A 643 -29.03 17.21 -16.90
CA LEU A 643 -29.88 16.94 -18.06
C LEU A 643 -29.27 17.56 -19.32
N ALA A 644 -28.86 16.75 -20.28
CA ALA A 644 -28.36 17.22 -21.57
C ALA A 644 -29.38 16.96 -22.68
N VAL A 645 -29.92 18.03 -23.26
CA VAL A 645 -30.94 18.02 -24.32
C VAL A 645 -30.63 19.10 -25.37
N ASP A 646 -29.35 19.44 -25.50
CA ASP A 646 -28.80 20.31 -26.52
C ASP A 646 -28.86 19.65 -27.90
N HIS A 647 -28.95 20.49 -28.94
CA HIS A 647 -29.14 20.06 -30.32
C HIS A 647 -30.34 19.13 -30.53
N THR A 648 -31.45 19.39 -29.81
CA THR A 648 -32.74 18.73 -30.01
C THR A 648 -33.72 19.65 -30.76
N GLU A 649 -34.92 19.17 -31.09
CA GLU A 649 -35.99 19.97 -31.72
C GLU A 649 -36.97 20.57 -30.70
N LEU A 650 -36.58 20.65 -29.43
CA LEU A 650 -37.43 21.17 -28.34
C LEU A 650 -37.84 22.62 -28.61
N LYS A 651 -39.14 22.89 -28.50
CA LYS A 651 -39.73 24.24 -28.59
C LYS A 651 -40.24 24.78 -27.26
N THR A 652 -40.56 23.89 -26.33
CA THR A 652 -41.11 24.23 -25.02
C THR A 652 -40.53 23.31 -23.96
N LEU A 653 -40.43 23.78 -22.73
CA LEU A 653 -39.99 22.98 -21.59
C LEU A 653 -41.19 22.70 -20.64
N PRO A 654 -41.34 21.47 -20.14
CA PRO A 654 -42.36 21.13 -19.14
C PRO A 654 -41.97 21.69 -17.76
N ALA A 655 -42.95 21.97 -16.91
CA ALA A 655 -42.72 22.65 -15.62
C ALA A 655 -41.74 21.94 -14.67
N TRP A 656 -41.54 20.64 -14.81
CA TRP A 656 -40.63 19.90 -13.92
C TRP A 656 -39.15 20.22 -14.15
N VAL A 657 -38.76 20.83 -15.29
CA VAL A 657 -37.35 21.18 -15.53
C VAL A 657 -36.82 22.20 -14.54
N ASP A 658 -37.69 22.98 -13.89
CA ASP A 658 -37.34 23.89 -12.80
C ASP A 658 -36.77 23.14 -11.57
N GLY A 659 -37.04 21.83 -11.47
CA GLY A 659 -36.56 20.94 -10.42
C GLY A 659 -35.25 20.21 -10.75
N VAL A 660 -34.63 20.46 -11.92
CA VAL A 660 -33.31 19.89 -12.27
C VAL A 660 -32.25 20.43 -11.31
N GLY A 661 -31.40 19.54 -10.81
CA GLY A 661 -30.56 19.80 -9.65
C GLY A 661 -29.36 20.72 -9.90
N GLN A 662 -28.48 20.35 -10.83
CA GLN A 662 -27.15 20.97 -10.96
C GLN A 662 -26.94 21.68 -12.30
N TRP A 663 -27.31 21.06 -13.42
CA TRP A 663 -27.03 21.61 -14.74
C TRP A 663 -27.99 21.10 -15.81
N MET A 664 -28.37 21.98 -16.75
CA MET A 664 -29.13 21.60 -17.94
C MET A 664 -28.51 22.20 -19.21
N ASN A 665 -28.19 21.38 -20.21
CA ASN A 665 -27.71 21.83 -21.52
C ASN A 665 -28.85 21.90 -22.52
N LEU A 666 -29.04 23.06 -23.16
CA LEU A 666 -30.08 23.32 -24.16
C LEU A 666 -29.54 23.96 -25.46
N GLY A 667 -28.24 24.24 -25.52
CA GLY A 667 -27.60 24.90 -26.67
C GLY A 667 -28.01 24.27 -28.01
N GLY A 668 -28.25 25.10 -29.03
CA GLY A 668 -28.66 24.63 -30.35
C GLY A 668 -30.14 24.21 -30.48
N SER A 669 -30.89 24.05 -29.38
CA SER A 669 -32.31 23.70 -29.42
C SER A 669 -33.19 24.93 -29.70
N PRO A 670 -34.30 24.82 -30.48
CA PRO A 670 -35.15 25.95 -30.84
C PRO A 670 -35.71 26.76 -29.66
N VAL A 671 -35.95 26.11 -28.51
CA VAL A 671 -36.44 26.75 -27.29
C VAL A 671 -35.52 27.86 -26.77
N CYS A 672 -34.22 27.77 -27.02
CA CYS A 672 -33.25 28.82 -26.64
C CYS A 672 -33.37 30.09 -27.49
N ASN A 673 -34.04 30.02 -28.65
CA ASN A 673 -34.27 31.16 -29.53
C ASN A 673 -35.66 31.79 -29.32
N ASP A 674 -36.52 31.18 -28.51
CA ASP A 674 -37.85 31.69 -28.23
C ASP A 674 -37.79 32.72 -27.09
N THR A 675 -38.16 33.97 -27.40
CA THR A 675 -38.18 35.06 -26.42
C THR A 675 -39.28 34.93 -25.37
N GLU A 676 -40.29 34.09 -25.62
CA GLU A 676 -41.38 33.80 -24.69
C GLU A 676 -41.11 32.57 -23.82
N ALA A 677 -40.10 31.76 -24.15
CA ALA A 677 -39.72 30.59 -23.37
C ALA A 677 -39.11 30.99 -22.03
N VAL A 678 -39.57 30.35 -20.95
CA VAL A 678 -38.97 30.47 -19.62
C VAL A 678 -37.92 29.39 -19.47
N ILE A 679 -36.65 29.80 -19.45
CA ILE A 679 -35.51 28.91 -19.24
C ILE A 679 -35.07 29.03 -17.77
N PRO A 680 -34.90 27.91 -17.04
CA PRO A 680 -34.38 27.92 -15.68
C PRO A 680 -32.96 28.51 -15.61
N ASP A 681 -32.57 29.10 -14.48
CA ASP A 681 -31.23 29.69 -14.27
C ASP A 681 -30.08 28.69 -14.46
N ILE A 682 -30.35 27.39 -14.25
CA ILE A 682 -29.40 26.28 -14.44
C ILE A 682 -29.26 25.84 -15.90
N GLY A 683 -30.07 26.41 -16.80
CA GLY A 683 -30.11 26.10 -18.23
C GLY A 683 -29.05 26.88 -19.00
N ASP A 684 -28.12 26.17 -19.64
CA ASP A 684 -27.14 26.75 -20.55
C ASP A 684 -27.62 26.66 -21.99
N CYS A 685 -28.00 27.81 -22.56
CA CYS A 685 -28.35 27.97 -23.97
C CYS A 685 -27.14 28.27 -24.88
N ALA A 686 -25.91 28.30 -24.33
CA ALA A 686 -24.72 28.50 -25.14
C ALA A 686 -24.48 27.28 -26.06
N ASP A 687 -24.65 27.49 -27.37
CA ASP A 687 -24.21 26.54 -28.38
C ASP A 687 -22.69 26.67 -28.57
N ARG A 688 -21.96 25.64 -28.13
CA ARG A 688 -20.50 25.56 -28.28
C ARG A 688 -20.07 24.77 -29.51
N GLY A 689 -21.02 24.23 -30.29
CA GLY A 689 -20.77 23.49 -31.53
C GLY A 689 -19.80 22.33 -31.33
N TRP A 690 -20.17 21.35 -30.51
CA TRP A 690 -19.35 20.17 -30.26
C TRP A 690 -19.67 19.05 -31.27
N ASN A 691 -18.72 18.14 -31.47
CA ASN A 691 -18.92 17.03 -32.38
C ASN A 691 -19.39 15.83 -31.56
N PRO A 692 -20.64 15.36 -31.76
CA PRO A 692 -21.21 14.34 -30.89
C PRO A 692 -20.39 13.05 -30.90
N ILE A 693 -19.77 12.72 -32.05
CA ILE A 693 -18.91 11.54 -32.20
C ILE A 693 -17.61 11.66 -31.41
N SER A 694 -16.97 12.84 -31.39
CA SER A 694 -15.68 12.99 -30.70
C SER A 694 -15.81 13.37 -29.23
N ASP A 695 -16.87 14.07 -28.87
CA ASP A 695 -17.06 14.68 -27.54
C ASP A 695 -18.27 14.11 -26.79
N GLY A 696 -18.77 12.94 -27.21
CA GLY A 696 -19.75 12.12 -26.47
C GLY A 696 -19.25 11.74 -25.07
N ARG A 697 -20.05 10.98 -24.30
CA ARG A 697 -19.63 10.58 -22.94
C ARG A 697 -18.48 9.59 -22.99
N TYR A 698 -18.47 8.73 -24.01
CA TYR A 698 -17.29 7.93 -24.30
C TYR A 698 -16.16 8.82 -24.87
N PRO A 699 -14.96 8.86 -24.27
CA PRO A 699 -13.89 9.76 -24.69
C PRO A 699 -13.15 9.24 -25.92
N LEU A 700 -13.83 9.24 -27.07
CA LEU A 700 -13.33 8.65 -28.32
C LEU A 700 -11.98 9.25 -28.73
N ALA A 701 -11.82 10.58 -28.62
CA ALA A 701 -10.58 11.27 -28.98
C ALA A 701 -9.36 10.82 -28.14
N LEU A 702 -9.59 10.29 -26.94
CA LEU A 702 -8.56 9.75 -26.06
C LEU A 702 -8.23 8.28 -26.40
N VAL A 703 -9.25 7.47 -26.67
CA VAL A 703 -9.07 6.01 -26.85
C VAL A 703 -8.72 5.63 -28.29
N ALA A 704 -9.28 6.31 -29.31
CA ALA A 704 -9.05 5.96 -30.70
C ALA A 704 -7.56 5.91 -31.11
N PRO A 705 -6.68 6.83 -30.66
CA PRO A 705 -5.25 6.74 -30.94
C PRO A 705 -4.57 5.48 -30.38
N LEU A 706 -5.11 4.90 -29.29
CA LEU A 706 -4.62 3.64 -28.72
C LEU A 706 -5.04 2.43 -29.54
N ARG A 707 -5.84 2.61 -30.61
CA ARG A 707 -6.45 1.54 -31.41
C ARG A 707 -6.15 1.71 -32.90
N GLU A 708 -5.07 2.42 -33.23
CA GLU A 708 -4.65 2.59 -34.61
C GLU A 708 -4.07 1.30 -35.19
N ILE A 709 -4.39 1.06 -36.46
CA ILE A 709 -3.77 0.00 -37.25
C ILE A 709 -2.38 0.51 -37.68
N GLU A 710 -1.37 0.20 -36.87
CA GLU A 710 0.05 0.47 -37.18
C GLU A 710 0.63 -0.47 -38.25
#